data_AF-A0A9D6ILI3-F1
#
_entry.id   AF-A0A9D6ILI3-F1
#
_cell.length_a   1.000
_cell.length_b   1.000
_cell.length_c   1.000
_cell.angle_alpha   90.00
_cell.angle_beta   90.00
_cell.angle_gamma   90.00
#
_symmetry.space_group_name_H-M   'P 1'
#
loop_
_entity.id
_entity.type
_entity.pdbx_description
1 polymer ?
#
loop_
_entity_poly.entity_id
_entity_poly.type
_entity_poly.pdbx_seq_one_letter_code
_entity_poly.pdbx_strand_id
1 'polypeptide(L)'
;MSMVKGRRFKILSPGRTAFLALAICFFASAHARGQDCERAVVDEAGELGSGAGLVESAAQELVNAGADVRVRTVRDFGGSANLDLYEADLEARCASWRAPDGGMKNNLIVFIVSFGDNRGAGLYYGSLWKRTLDPQWNGIMTDEVVPRLRDGDATGAYVSGLKEIARVITAPRTAPPASVPAPTARETSIEGRALSVLGWGFGLLALVFLAGIGALLYHLARKERAKRLAAQQKARLAKSSCSSSIVDLESPIGELSTQLVSVAAEVSAEDAGPLSDAIARARTGLSDASARFAELIASVSDPEREGLTTEQYDQISASYEQVHAMLDGVRKEKEQIDRDLGELNSRMARVPGAIDSAAAAIDEAEAAVKRVASEGYRIDGAPIDAASALLAQARADLQQKRYGAAEKSSAQAAEGAAAAARDAMALPVRRAAIEKAIPALKARIEQVGAAIDAAQGVFEEVAATYAESSWAPVRGNGTEAENRIDWSAEALEDATEGVSMERQTWKESEEALAEATGWLDEAESFMRSIAALKTNLEAARRDAPGEIDAAQRDIDAARAFIRSHGADVRGALGADLEAAQGSLQQARDQLAQSRPDYVQALKLAMNANKTADDVLVQARSEHEAAERQRQRAESARRESERSVSAAREYIEDHSRDAGGEAKRGLGEARRALEAALGELDLARRIALLEQADRGADAALASARRDAEEADRRRRATTRIATSPTIGWGTRSSSSPSSRTRSSGGFSSGGSSRGGGSVSWGSSSRGGGSVSAGRSSRGGGSVGW
;
A
#
# COMPACT_ATOMS: atom_id res chain seq x y z
N MET A 1 -31.01 56.30 -77.49
CA MET A 1 -29.54 56.26 -77.67
C MET A 1 -28.86 56.91 -76.47
N SER A 2 -27.60 56.56 -76.20
CA SER A 2 -26.72 57.08 -75.14
C SER A 2 -26.88 56.56 -73.70
N MET A 3 -25.97 55.62 -73.37
CA MET A 3 -25.20 55.43 -72.12
C MET A 3 -25.82 55.63 -70.72
N VAL A 4 -25.83 54.54 -69.93
CA VAL A 4 -25.27 54.54 -68.56
C VAL A 4 -24.44 53.25 -68.36
N LYS A 5 -23.27 53.35 -67.73
CA LYS A 5 -22.37 52.21 -67.43
C LYS A 5 -22.80 51.48 -66.16
N GLY A 6 -23.10 50.17 -66.25
CA GLY A 6 -23.27 49.29 -65.08
C GLY A 6 -21.98 48.53 -64.73
N ARG A 7 -21.51 48.66 -63.47
CA ARG A 7 -20.34 47.90 -62.97
C ARG A 7 -20.70 46.42 -62.76
N ARG A 8 -19.86 45.50 -63.25
CA ARG A 8 -19.97 44.08 -62.89
C ARG A 8 -19.34 43.85 -61.50
N PHE A 9 -20.16 43.47 -60.52
CA PHE A 9 -19.67 42.91 -59.25
C PHE A 9 -19.16 41.49 -59.49
N LYS A 10 -17.97 41.16 -58.98
CA LYS A 10 -17.51 39.77 -58.86
C LYS A 10 -18.23 39.11 -57.68
N ILE A 11 -18.88 37.99 -57.93
CA ILE A 11 -19.40 37.11 -56.88
C ILE A 11 -18.20 36.37 -56.27
N LEU A 12 -17.98 36.55 -54.96
CA LEU A 12 -17.04 35.75 -54.17
C LEU A 12 -17.75 34.46 -53.72
N SER A 13 -17.02 33.34 -53.74
CA SER A 13 -17.56 32.02 -53.41
C SER A 13 -17.77 31.81 -51.90
N PRO A 14 -18.83 31.10 -51.48
CA PRO A 14 -19.09 30.78 -50.08
C PRO A 14 -18.25 29.55 -49.67
N GLY A 15 -16.98 29.78 -49.29
CA GLY A 15 -16.04 28.67 -49.01
C GLY A 15 -15.14 28.85 -47.78
N ARG A 16 -15.40 29.82 -46.89
CA ARG A 16 -14.47 30.17 -45.79
C ARG A 16 -15.07 30.36 -44.39
N THR A 17 -16.38 30.21 -44.21
CA THR A 17 -17.04 30.36 -42.89
C THR A 17 -17.25 29.04 -42.12
N ALA A 18 -16.98 27.88 -42.72
CA ALA A 18 -17.13 26.58 -42.05
C ALA A 18 -15.96 26.20 -41.12
N PHE A 19 -14.77 26.80 -41.30
CA PHE A 19 -13.55 26.38 -40.58
C PHE A 19 -13.40 26.92 -39.14
N LEU A 20 -14.20 27.92 -38.74
CA LEU A 20 -14.06 28.53 -37.41
C LEU A 20 -14.95 27.86 -36.34
N ALA A 21 -15.99 27.13 -36.75
CA ALA A 21 -16.89 26.43 -35.81
C ALA A 21 -16.32 25.07 -35.34
N LEU A 22 -15.54 24.38 -36.17
CA LEU A 22 -15.01 23.05 -35.85
C LEU A 22 -13.86 23.09 -34.82
N ALA A 23 -13.12 24.21 -34.74
CA ALA A 23 -12.00 24.39 -33.82
C ALA A 23 -12.43 24.52 -32.34
N ILE A 24 -13.66 24.97 -32.08
CA ILE A 24 -14.16 25.19 -30.70
C ILE A 24 -14.60 23.87 -30.04
N CYS A 25 -15.04 22.88 -30.82
CA CYS A 25 -15.44 21.58 -30.28
C CYS A 25 -14.27 20.68 -29.87
N PHE A 26 -13.05 20.87 -30.39
CA PHE A 26 -11.89 20.06 -30.02
C PHE A 26 -11.23 20.45 -28.69
N PHE A 27 -11.39 21.70 -28.24
CA PHE A 27 -10.85 22.14 -26.94
C PHE A 27 -11.68 21.69 -25.73
N ALA A 28 -12.96 21.36 -25.92
CA ALA A 28 -13.82 20.88 -24.82
C ALA A 28 -13.40 19.50 -24.29
N SER A 29 -12.98 18.59 -25.18
CA SER A 29 -12.66 17.20 -24.84
C SER A 29 -11.36 17.03 -24.03
N ALA A 30 -10.42 17.98 -24.14
CA ALA A 30 -9.16 17.94 -23.39
C ALA A 30 -9.35 18.30 -21.90
N HIS A 31 -10.35 19.13 -21.58
CA HIS A 31 -10.58 19.57 -20.19
C HIS A 31 -11.28 18.52 -19.32
N ALA A 32 -12.02 17.57 -19.89
CA ALA A 32 -12.66 16.50 -19.13
C ALA A 32 -11.62 15.59 -18.43
N ARG A 33 -10.58 15.15 -19.15
CA ARG A 33 -9.55 14.24 -18.60
C ARG A 33 -8.59 14.90 -17.61
N GLY A 34 -8.47 16.23 -17.65
CA GLY A 34 -7.64 16.97 -16.69
C GLY A 34 -8.21 17.03 -15.27
N GLN A 35 -9.54 16.88 -15.11
CA GLN A 35 -10.19 16.98 -13.79
C GLN A 35 -9.91 15.77 -12.89
N ASP A 36 -9.69 14.59 -13.45
CA ASP A 36 -9.48 13.36 -12.67
C ASP A 36 -8.06 13.24 -12.08
N CYS A 37 -7.09 14.03 -12.52
CA CYS A 37 -5.75 14.08 -11.90
C CYS A 37 -5.78 14.64 -10.47
N GLU A 38 -6.63 15.64 -10.21
CA GLU A 38 -6.74 16.33 -8.91
C GLU A 38 -7.62 15.62 -7.89
N ARG A 39 -8.43 14.64 -8.31
CA ARG A 39 -9.32 13.90 -7.40
C ARG A 39 -8.53 12.93 -6.53
N ALA A 40 -8.88 12.88 -5.24
CA ALA A 40 -8.32 11.89 -4.31
C ALA A 40 -8.73 10.48 -4.75
N VAL A 41 -10.02 10.24 -4.95
CA VAL A 41 -10.58 8.95 -5.41
C VAL A 41 -11.22 9.10 -6.79
N VAL A 42 -10.91 8.17 -7.70
CA VAL A 42 -11.63 7.97 -8.98
C VAL A 42 -11.96 6.49 -9.11
N ASP A 43 -13.23 6.19 -9.32
CA ASP A 43 -13.76 4.83 -9.51
C ASP A 43 -14.11 4.61 -10.99
N GLU A 44 -13.11 4.37 -11.84
CA GLU A 44 -13.31 4.14 -13.28
C GLU A 44 -13.85 2.74 -13.56
N ALA A 45 -13.50 1.75 -12.72
CA ALA A 45 -14.04 0.41 -12.81
C ALA A 45 -15.54 0.38 -12.45
N GLY A 46 -15.97 1.16 -11.45
CA GLY A 46 -17.33 1.14 -10.89
C GLY A 46 -17.49 0.16 -9.71
N GLU A 47 -16.37 -0.21 -9.08
CA GLU A 47 -16.25 -1.29 -8.09
C GLU A 47 -16.34 -0.77 -6.65
N LEU A 48 -16.23 0.54 -6.43
CA LEU A 48 -16.43 1.14 -5.11
C LEU A 48 -17.91 1.45 -4.87
N GLY A 49 -18.62 1.93 -5.89
CA GLY A 49 -20.05 2.23 -5.79
C GLY A 49 -20.37 3.15 -4.60
N SER A 50 -21.25 2.71 -3.69
CA SER A 50 -21.55 3.45 -2.44
C SER A 50 -20.40 3.49 -1.43
N GLY A 51 -19.41 2.60 -1.56
CA GLY A 51 -18.22 2.53 -0.71
C GLY A 51 -17.17 3.61 -0.99
N ALA A 52 -17.26 4.34 -2.11
CA ALA A 52 -16.29 5.37 -2.49
C ALA A 52 -16.04 6.42 -1.38
N GLY A 53 -17.07 6.82 -0.63
CA GLY A 53 -16.94 7.77 0.49
C GLY A 53 -16.16 7.22 1.69
N LEU A 54 -16.13 5.90 1.89
CA LEU A 54 -15.30 5.26 2.92
C LEU A 54 -13.82 5.27 2.52
N VAL A 55 -13.55 5.03 1.24
CA VAL A 55 -12.20 5.12 0.64
C VAL A 55 -11.67 6.55 0.70
N GLU A 56 -12.51 7.54 0.37
CA GLU A 56 -12.15 8.97 0.47
C GLU A 56 -11.89 9.40 1.92
N SER A 57 -12.69 8.90 2.87
CA SER A 57 -12.44 9.12 4.30
C SER A 57 -11.09 8.55 4.77
N ALA A 58 -10.74 7.34 4.33
CA ALA A 58 -9.46 6.71 4.67
C ALA A 58 -8.27 7.43 3.99
N ALA A 59 -8.44 7.90 2.74
CA ALA A 59 -7.44 8.72 2.06
C ALA A 59 -7.22 10.07 2.78
N GLN A 60 -8.28 10.67 3.35
CA GLN A 60 -8.19 11.92 4.10
C GLN A 60 -7.36 11.78 5.39
N GLU A 61 -7.30 10.60 6.03
CA GLU A 61 -6.42 10.35 7.18
C GLU A 61 -4.94 10.53 6.81
N LEU A 62 -4.53 10.04 5.63
CA LEU A 62 -3.18 10.21 5.07
C LEU A 62 -2.90 11.66 4.64
N VAL A 63 -3.89 12.34 4.07
CA VAL A 63 -3.78 13.78 3.72
C VAL A 63 -3.57 14.62 4.98
N ASN A 64 -4.27 14.31 6.08
CA ASN A 64 -4.07 14.95 7.38
C ASN A 64 -2.67 14.67 7.97
N ALA A 65 -2.02 13.57 7.58
CA ALA A 65 -0.63 13.26 7.92
C ALA A 65 0.41 13.88 6.95
N GLY A 66 -0.02 14.68 5.96
CA GLY A 66 0.85 15.42 5.04
C GLY A 66 1.15 14.71 3.71
N ALA A 67 0.48 13.60 3.40
CA ALA A 67 0.57 12.96 2.09
C ALA A 67 -0.31 13.66 1.03
N ASP A 68 0.09 13.57 -0.23
CA ASP A 68 -0.80 13.78 -1.37
C ASP A 68 -1.26 12.39 -1.85
N VAL A 69 -2.56 12.13 -1.96
CA VAL A 69 -3.10 10.77 -2.06
C VAL A 69 -3.99 10.58 -3.27
N ARG A 70 -3.72 9.53 -4.05
CA ARG A 70 -4.42 9.20 -5.29
C ARG A 70 -4.85 7.74 -5.27
N VAL A 71 -6.16 7.50 -5.37
CA VAL A 71 -6.78 6.17 -5.38
C VAL A 71 -7.52 5.96 -6.70
N ARG A 72 -7.25 4.87 -7.41
CA ARG A 72 -7.78 4.61 -8.76
C ARG A 72 -8.23 3.15 -8.93
N THR A 73 -9.53 2.90 -9.11
CA THR A 73 -9.96 1.62 -9.72
C THR A 73 -9.87 1.74 -11.23
N VAL A 74 -9.44 0.70 -11.92
CA VAL A 74 -9.37 0.66 -13.40
C VAL A 74 -9.86 -0.68 -13.94
N ARG A 75 -10.32 -0.70 -15.20
CA ARG A 75 -10.75 -1.94 -15.87
C ARG A 75 -9.60 -2.61 -16.60
N ASP A 76 -8.77 -1.82 -17.23
CA ASP A 76 -7.60 -2.25 -17.99
C ASP A 76 -6.44 -1.25 -17.80
N PHE A 77 -5.31 -1.51 -18.44
CA PHE A 77 -4.12 -0.66 -18.41
C PHE A 77 -4.06 0.30 -19.63
N GLY A 78 -5.15 0.44 -20.39
CA GLY A 78 -5.14 1.04 -21.70
C GLY A 78 -4.14 0.36 -22.63
N GLY A 79 -3.20 1.14 -23.17
CA GLY A 79 -2.09 0.64 -23.99
C GLY A 79 -0.83 0.24 -23.21
N SER A 80 -0.83 0.32 -21.88
CA SER A 80 0.35 -0.03 -21.06
C SER A 80 0.40 -1.54 -20.78
N ALA A 81 1.60 -2.14 -20.89
CA ALA A 81 1.77 -3.59 -20.78
C ALA A 81 1.57 -4.15 -19.34
N ASN A 82 1.63 -3.30 -18.31
CA ASN A 82 1.37 -3.68 -16.91
C ASN A 82 0.97 -2.46 -16.06
N LEU A 83 0.57 -2.71 -14.81
CA LEU A 83 0.10 -1.69 -13.87
C LEU A 83 1.18 -0.65 -13.50
N ASP A 84 2.46 -1.03 -13.45
CA ASP A 84 3.57 -0.12 -13.14
C ASP A 84 3.81 0.89 -14.27
N LEU A 85 3.71 0.44 -15.53
CA LEU A 85 3.77 1.28 -16.73
C LEU A 85 2.51 2.14 -16.89
N TYR A 86 1.34 1.61 -16.52
CA TYR A 86 0.10 2.38 -16.48
C TYR A 86 0.18 3.55 -15.49
N GLU A 87 0.71 3.30 -14.28
CA GLU A 87 0.89 4.38 -13.31
C GLU A 87 1.96 5.39 -13.76
N ALA A 88 3.06 4.96 -14.39
CA ALA A 88 4.05 5.88 -14.93
C ALA A 88 3.48 6.80 -16.05
N ASP A 89 2.56 6.29 -16.87
CA ASP A 89 1.81 7.05 -17.87
C ASP A 89 0.78 8.02 -17.20
N LEU A 90 0.17 7.64 -16.07
CA LEU A 90 -0.59 8.58 -15.24
C LEU A 90 0.30 9.69 -14.64
N GLU A 91 1.46 9.35 -14.07
CA GLU A 91 2.44 10.31 -13.53
C GLU A 91 2.90 11.31 -14.62
N ALA A 92 3.15 10.82 -15.84
CA ALA A 92 3.56 11.64 -16.98
C ALA A 92 2.47 12.61 -17.46
N ARG A 93 1.18 12.25 -17.33
CA ARG A 93 0.04 13.09 -17.74
C ARG A 93 -0.45 14.02 -16.63
N CYS A 94 -0.45 13.58 -15.38
CA CYS A 94 -0.94 14.35 -14.25
C CYS A 94 0.13 15.28 -13.68
N ALA A 95 0.12 16.54 -14.13
CA ALA A 95 1.10 17.55 -13.72
C ALA A 95 1.21 17.76 -12.19
N SER A 96 0.12 17.58 -11.43
CA SER A 96 0.08 17.67 -9.97
C SER A 96 0.73 16.50 -9.22
N TRP A 97 0.98 15.39 -9.91
CA TRP A 97 1.67 14.22 -9.35
C TRP A 97 3.19 14.37 -9.43
N ARG A 98 3.70 15.38 -10.16
CA ARG A 98 5.13 15.64 -10.35
C ARG A 98 5.63 16.78 -9.48
N ALA A 99 6.89 16.66 -9.07
CA ALA A 99 7.69 17.75 -8.54
C ALA A 99 8.23 18.66 -9.67
N PRO A 100 8.74 19.86 -9.35
CA PRO A 100 9.30 20.78 -10.34
C PRO A 100 10.53 20.25 -11.10
N ASP A 101 11.18 19.19 -10.60
CA ASP A 101 12.28 18.49 -11.27
C ASP A 101 11.81 17.45 -12.31
N GLY A 102 10.50 17.28 -12.46
CA GLY A 102 9.87 16.36 -13.41
C GLY A 102 9.67 14.93 -12.89
N GLY A 103 10.18 14.59 -11.71
CA GLY A 103 9.96 13.28 -11.08
C GLY A 103 8.71 13.26 -10.17
N MET A 104 8.37 12.09 -9.65
CA MET A 104 7.26 11.92 -8.71
C MET A 104 7.37 12.87 -7.50
N LYS A 105 6.29 13.58 -7.22
CA LYS A 105 6.18 14.50 -6.07
C LYS A 105 6.50 13.77 -4.77
N ASN A 106 7.43 14.33 -3.99
CA ASN A 106 8.07 13.60 -2.89
C ASN A 106 7.11 13.07 -1.82
N ASN A 107 5.99 13.75 -1.54
CA ASN A 107 4.97 13.34 -0.58
C ASN A 107 3.76 12.62 -1.19
N LEU A 108 3.80 12.25 -2.48
CA LEU A 108 2.72 11.52 -3.16
C LEU A 108 2.64 10.05 -2.71
N ILE A 109 1.43 9.53 -2.62
CA ILE A 109 1.06 8.12 -2.47
C ILE A 109 -0.03 7.81 -3.51
N VAL A 110 0.22 6.82 -4.36
CA VAL A 110 -0.72 6.35 -5.40
C VAL A 110 -1.06 4.89 -5.13
N PHE A 111 -2.35 4.57 -5.06
CA PHE A 111 -2.87 3.21 -4.87
C PHE A 111 -3.87 2.89 -5.98
N ILE A 112 -3.53 1.93 -6.84
CA ILE A 112 -4.33 1.54 -8.01
C ILE A 112 -4.70 0.06 -7.91
N VAL A 113 -5.93 -0.30 -8.30
CA VAL A 113 -6.38 -1.69 -8.46
C VAL A 113 -7.08 -1.86 -9.79
N SER A 114 -6.67 -2.87 -10.55
CA SER A 114 -7.25 -3.30 -11.83
C SER A 114 -8.16 -4.51 -11.64
N PHE A 115 -9.34 -4.46 -12.25
CA PHE A 115 -10.43 -5.44 -12.05
C PHE A 115 -10.80 -6.26 -13.30
N GLY A 116 -10.34 -5.88 -14.50
CA GLY A 116 -10.53 -6.67 -15.72
C GLY A 116 -9.59 -7.86 -15.82
N ASP A 117 -9.31 -8.31 -17.05
CA ASP A 117 -8.58 -9.57 -17.31
C ASP A 117 -7.18 -9.59 -16.68
N ASN A 118 -6.49 -8.44 -16.68
CA ASN A 118 -5.20 -8.26 -16.01
C ASN A 118 -5.41 -7.72 -14.58
N ARG A 119 -5.84 -8.60 -13.67
CA ARG A 119 -6.02 -8.27 -12.25
C ARG A 119 -4.70 -7.96 -11.57
N GLY A 120 -4.65 -6.80 -10.92
CA GLY A 120 -3.47 -6.36 -10.19
C GLY A 120 -3.78 -5.26 -9.19
N ALA A 121 -2.91 -5.09 -8.20
CA ALA A 121 -2.96 -4.01 -7.22
C ALA A 121 -1.55 -3.42 -7.09
N GLY A 122 -1.44 -2.09 -7.08
CA GLY A 122 -0.19 -1.36 -7.09
C GLY A 122 -0.18 -0.23 -6.06
N LEU A 123 0.91 -0.12 -5.31
CA LEU A 123 1.13 0.93 -4.32
C LEU A 123 2.49 1.58 -4.63
N TYR A 124 2.45 2.88 -4.93
CA TYR A 124 3.59 3.69 -5.37
C TYR A 124 3.70 4.95 -4.51
N TYR A 125 4.92 5.43 -4.28
CA TYR A 125 5.12 6.61 -3.43
C TYR A 125 6.42 7.35 -3.70
N GLY A 126 6.36 8.66 -3.40
CA GLY A 126 7.48 9.57 -3.49
C GLY A 126 8.57 9.34 -2.43
N SER A 127 9.70 10.02 -2.64
CA SER A 127 10.94 9.84 -1.87
C SER A 127 10.81 10.13 -0.35
N LEU A 128 9.81 10.91 0.09
CA LEU A 128 9.57 11.17 1.51
C LEU A 128 9.17 9.89 2.26
N TRP A 129 8.34 9.07 1.63
CA TRP A 129 7.75 7.88 2.25
C TRP A 129 8.61 6.63 2.07
N LYS A 130 9.53 6.63 1.11
CA LYS A 130 10.35 5.47 0.71
C LYS A 130 10.97 4.71 1.89
N ARG A 131 11.68 5.41 2.79
CA ARG A 131 12.31 4.79 3.98
C ARG A 131 11.33 4.12 4.94
N THR A 132 10.08 4.57 4.96
CA THR A 132 9.03 4.12 5.88
C THR A 132 8.17 3.02 5.25
N LEU A 133 7.88 3.09 3.95
CA LEU A 133 7.00 2.15 3.26
C LEU A 133 7.74 1.01 2.55
N ASP A 134 8.97 1.17 2.05
CA ASP A 134 9.72 0.08 1.40
C ASP A 134 9.76 -1.21 2.27
N PRO A 135 10.01 -1.17 3.60
CA PRO A 135 10.06 -2.38 4.43
C PRO A 135 8.69 -2.97 4.79
N GLN A 136 7.60 -2.29 4.45
CA GLN A 136 6.23 -2.68 4.83
C GLN A 136 5.34 -2.96 3.61
N TRP A 137 5.74 -2.49 2.42
CA TRP A 137 4.98 -2.61 1.16
C TRP A 137 4.48 -4.04 0.92
N ASN A 138 5.34 -5.05 1.05
CA ASN A 138 4.93 -6.43 0.80
C ASN A 138 3.82 -6.88 1.75
N GLY A 139 3.96 -6.63 3.06
CA GLY A 139 2.95 -7.01 4.06
C GLY A 139 1.62 -6.26 3.87
N ILE A 140 1.67 -4.97 3.54
CA ILE A 140 0.46 -4.19 3.18
C ILE A 140 -0.28 -4.87 2.01
N MET A 141 0.45 -5.26 0.97
CA MET A 141 -0.16 -5.90 -0.21
C MET A 141 -0.64 -7.33 0.09
N THR A 142 0.17 -8.19 0.71
CA THR A 142 -0.15 -9.61 0.92
C THR A 142 -1.15 -9.87 2.04
N ASP A 143 -1.13 -9.05 3.09
CA ASP A 143 -1.84 -9.35 4.34
C ASP A 143 -3.12 -8.52 4.45
N GLU A 144 -3.15 -7.30 3.89
CA GLU A 144 -4.31 -6.40 3.96
C GLU A 144 -5.08 -6.26 2.63
N VAL A 145 -4.39 -6.09 1.49
CA VAL A 145 -5.05 -5.74 0.22
C VAL A 145 -5.52 -6.97 -0.56
N VAL A 146 -4.60 -7.86 -0.93
CA VAL A 146 -4.86 -9.01 -1.82
C VAL A 146 -5.95 -9.97 -1.28
N PRO A 147 -6.02 -10.31 0.02
CA PRO A 147 -7.06 -11.21 0.52
C PRO A 147 -8.47 -10.66 0.30
N ARG A 148 -8.67 -9.36 0.56
CA ARG A 148 -9.98 -8.70 0.42
C ARG A 148 -10.40 -8.56 -1.05
N LEU A 149 -9.46 -8.32 -1.96
CA LEU A 149 -9.74 -8.31 -3.40
C LEU A 149 -10.20 -9.68 -3.90
N ARG A 150 -9.59 -10.78 -3.41
CA ARG A 150 -10.03 -12.14 -3.73
C ARG A 150 -11.43 -12.47 -3.21
N ASP A 151 -11.79 -11.94 -2.05
CA ASP A 151 -13.13 -12.05 -1.47
C ASP A 151 -14.17 -11.14 -2.15
N GLY A 152 -13.76 -10.33 -3.14
CA GLY A 152 -14.63 -9.35 -3.84
C GLY A 152 -14.88 -8.05 -3.07
N ASP A 153 -14.22 -7.83 -1.93
CA ASP A 153 -14.35 -6.62 -1.11
C ASP A 153 -13.36 -5.52 -1.56
N ALA A 154 -13.65 -4.93 -2.73
CA ALA A 154 -12.87 -3.83 -3.29
C ALA A 154 -12.77 -2.62 -2.33
N THR A 155 -13.88 -2.26 -1.67
CA THR A 155 -13.92 -1.13 -0.73
C THR A 155 -13.08 -1.41 0.52
N GLY A 156 -13.21 -2.60 1.12
CA GLY A 156 -12.43 -2.99 2.28
C GLY A 156 -10.94 -3.16 1.99
N ALA A 157 -10.56 -3.63 0.80
CA ALA A 157 -9.16 -3.69 0.37
C ALA A 157 -8.48 -2.31 0.40
N TYR A 158 -9.13 -1.29 -0.16
CA TYR A 158 -8.63 0.09 -0.09
C TYR A 158 -8.64 0.63 1.34
N VAL A 159 -9.75 0.48 2.07
CA VAL A 159 -9.88 1.04 3.43
C VAL A 159 -8.85 0.41 4.39
N SER A 160 -8.57 -0.89 4.29
CA SER A 160 -7.57 -1.54 5.14
C SER A 160 -6.15 -1.15 4.73
N GLY A 161 -5.83 -1.18 3.43
CA GLY A 161 -4.51 -0.77 2.93
C GLY A 161 -4.16 0.67 3.28
N LEU A 162 -5.09 1.63 3.08
CA LEU A 162 -4.88 3.04 3.43
C LEU A 162 -4.71 3.26 4.94
N LYS A 163 -5.47 2.54 5.78
CA LYS A 163 -5.32 2.60 7.25
C LYS A 163 -3.99 2.02 7.73
N GLU A 164 -3.51 0.95 7.10
CA GLU A 164 -2.23 0.37 7.47
C GLU A 164 -1.06 1.27 7.03
N ILE A 165 -1.14 1.89 5.85
CA ILE A 165 -0.22 2.97 5.46
C ILE A 165 -0.26 4.11 6.49
N ALA A 166 -1.45 4.53 6.93
CA ALA A 166 -1.60 5.61 7.91
C ALA A 166 -0.97 5.24 9.27
N ARG A 167 -1.18 4.01 9.74
CA ARG A 167 -0.54 3.46 10.95
C ARG A 167 0.98 3.48 10.84
N VAL A 168 1.52 3.07 9.69
CA VAL A 168 2.96 2.98 9.45
C VAL A 168 3.62 4.37 9.36
N ILE A 169 2.99 5.35 8.70
CA ILE A 169 3.58 6.71 8.61
C ILE A 169 3.40 7.55 9.89
N THR A 170 2.38 7.29 10.71
CA THR A 170 2.12 8.03 11.96
C THR A 170 2.78 7.41 13.20
N ALA A 171 3.32 6.19 13.10
CA ALA A 171 4.00 5.52 14.21
C ALA A 171 5.21 6.32 14.74
N PRO A 172 5.31 6.57 16.07
CA PRO A 172 6.49 7.19 16.66
C PRO A 172 7.73 6.33 16.43
N ARG A 173 8.82 6.93 15.91
CA ARG A 173 10.10 6.24 15.71
C ARG A 173 10.73 5.84 17.04
N THR A 174 10.50 4.61 17.49
CA THR A 174 11.21 4.00 18.61
C THR A 174 12.62 3.57 18.17
N ALA A 175 13.63 3.96 18.96
CA ALA A 175 15.00 3.49 18.77
C ALA A 175 15.10 1.98 19.12
N PRO A 176 15.99 1.20 18.48
CA PRO A 176 16.09 -0.23 18.72
C PRO A 176 16.59 -0.54 20.15
N PRO A 177 15.92 -1.45 20.89
CA PRO A 177 16.30 -1.79 22.26
C PRO A 177 17.46 -2.79 22.34
N ALA A 178 18.25 -2.68 23.40
CA ALA A 178 19.33 -3.63 23.70
C ALA A 178 18.78 -4.98 24.25
N SER A 179 19.50 -6.06 23.94
CA SER A 179 19.11 -7.45 24.22
C SER A 179 19.46 -7.93 25.63
N VAL A 180 18.48 -8.34 26.44
CA VAL A 180 18.65 -9.13 27.69
C VAL A 180 17.37 -9.98 27.98
N PRO A 181 17.34 -10.94 28.94
CA PRO A 181 17.02 -12.33 28.61
C PRO A 181 15.68 -12.85 29.15
N ALA A 182 15.31 -14.07 28.74
CA ALA A 182 14.07 -14.75 29.13
C ALA A 182 14.07 -15.29 30.58
N PRO A 183 12.93 -15.22 31.30
CA PRO A 183 12.69 -16.00 32.52
C PRO A 183 11.61 -17.09 32.37
N THR A 184 11.66 -18.03 33.31
CA THR A 184 10.90 -19.28 33.42
C THR A 184 9.42 -19.11 33.82
N ALA A 185 8.59 -20.09 33.45
CA ALA A 185 7.19 -20.19 33.87
C ALA A 185 7.01 -20.98 35.18
N ARG A 186 5.99 -20.63 36.00
CA ARG A 186 5.28 -21.61 36.84
C ARG A 186 3.92 -21.14 37.42
N GLU A 187 2.93 -22.03 37.25
CA GLU A 187 1.86 -22.50 38.16
C GLU A 187 1.16 -21.58 39.21
N THR A 188 -0.17 -21.54 39.07
CA THR A 188 -1.27 -21.67 40.07
C THR A 188 -1.25 -20.95 41.43
N SER A 189 -2.40 -20.36 41.80
CA SER A 189 -3.13 -20.68 43.06
C SER A 189 -4.46 -19.91 43.20
N ILE A 190 -5.25 -20.29 44.22
CA ILE A 190 -6.65 -19.95 44.51
C ILE A 190 -6.71 -18.84 45.60
N GLU A 191 -7.92 -18.43 46.00
CA GLU A 191 -8.27 -17.51 47.11
C GLU A 191 -7.99 -16.02 46.83
N GLY A 192 -8.80 -15.06 47.30
CA GLY A 192 -9.88 -15.09 48.30
C GLY A 192 -9.84 -13.78 49.11
N ARG A 193 -10.72 -13.63 50.12
CA ARG A 193 -10.76 -12.55 51.14
C ARG A 193 -11.22 -11.14 50.71
N ALA A 194 -11.75 -10.27 51.61
CA ALA A 194 -12.41 -10.46 52.93
C ALA A 194 -12.92 -9.11 53.52
N LEU A 195 -13.34 -9.13 54.80
CA LEU A 195 -13.33 -8.05 55.81
C LEU A 195 -14.50 -7.03 55.72
N SER A 196 -15.46 -7.01 56.67
CA SER A 196 -15.45 -6.53 58.08
C SER A 196 -15.40 -4.99 58.20
N VAL A 197 -16.17 -4.31 59.06
CA VAL A 197 -16.08 -4.30 60.55
C VAL A 197 -17.38 -3.72 61.18
N LEU A 198 -17.57 -3.98 62.49
CA LEU A 198 -18.51 -3.39 63.50
C LEU A 198 -18.88 -1.90 63.26
N GLY A 199 -19.96 -1.30 63.78
CA GLY A 199 -21.00 -1.62 64.79
C GLY A 199 -21.76 -0.30 65.09
N TRP A 200 -22.74 -0.13 66.00
CA TRP A 200 -23.42 -0.93 67.04
C TRP A 200 -24.92 -0.50 67.07
N GLY A 201 -25.80 -1.21 67.79
CA GLY A 201 -27.20 -0.74 67.99
C GLY A 201 -28.24 -1.81 68.36
N PHE A 202 -27.95 -2.67 69.35
CA PHE A 202 -28.89 -3.73 69.75
C PHE A 202 -30.00 -3.23 70.69
N GLY A 203 -31.24 -3.66 70.44
CA GLY A 203 -32.39 -3.41 71.32
C GLY A 203 -33.74 -3.63 70.65
N LEU A 204 -33.99 -2.93 69.54
CA LEU A 204 -35.26 -2.98 68.79
C LEU A 204 -35.22 -3.82 67.50
N LEU A 205 -34.02 -4.21 67.06
CA LEU A 205 -33.81 -4.94 65.81
C LEU A 205 -34.35 -6.38 65.84
N ALA A 206 -34.36 -7.08 66.98
CA ALA A 206 -34.67 -8.52 67.02
C ALA A 206 -36.09 -8.90 66.55
N LEU A 207 -37.10 -8.07 66.87
CA LEU A 207 -38.49 -8.31 66.42
C LEU A 207 -38.72 -7.95 64.95
N VAL A 208 -38.08 -6.87 64.47
CA VAL A 208 -38.08 -6.51 63.03
C VAL A 208 -37.27 -7.53 62.22
N PHE A 209 -36.22 -8.12 62.79
CA PHE A 209 -35.41 -9.14 62.13
C PHE A 209 -36.16 -10.48 62.05
N LEU A 210 -36.92 -10.88 63.07
CA LEU A 210 -37.77 -12.09 63.00
C LEU A 210 -38.97 -11.91 62.05
N ALA A 211 -39.66 -10.76 62.09
CA ALA A 211 -40.69 -10.44 61.12
C ALA A 211 -40.12 -10.30 59.69
N GLY A 212 -38.93 -9.73 59.56
CA GLY A 212 -38.17 -9.60 58.32
C GLY A 212 -37.70 -10.95 57.77
N ILE A 213 -37.23 -11.88 58.61
CA ILE A 213 -36.91 -13.26 58.22
C ILE A 213 -38.19 -13.99 57.81
N GLY A 214 -39.30 -13.84 58.53
CA GLY A 214 -40.58 -14.43 58.15
C GLY A 214 -41.07 -13.92 56.79
N ALA A 215 -41.03 -12.60 56.57
CA ALA A 215 -41.35 -11.97 55.29
C ALA A 215 -40.36 -12.36 54.19
N LEU A 216 -39.06 -12.48 54.49
CA LEU A 216 -38.02 -12.90 53.55
C LEU A 216 -38.18 -14.36 53.14
N LEU A 217 -38.41 -15.28 54.09
CA LEU A 217 -38.68 -16.69 53.82
C LEU A 217 -40.00 -16.86 53.05
N TYR A 218 -41.04 -16.07 53.37
CA TYR A 218 -42.27 -16.03 52.58
C TYR A 218 -42.04 -15.47 51.17
N HIS A 219 -41.24 -14.42 51.01
CA HIS A 219 -40.87 -13.87 49.69
C HIS A 219 -39.95 -14.79 48.90
N LEU A 220 -39.06 -15.55 49.54
CA LEU A 220 -38.23 -16.57 48.90
C LEU A 220 -39.10 -17.75 48.46
N ALA A 221 -39.96 -18.28 49.34
CA ALA A 221 -40.93 -19.33 48.98
C ALA A 221 -41.92 -18.87 47.88
N ARG A 222 -42.34 -17.59 47.88
CA ARG A 222 -43.19 -17.02 46.83
C ARG A 222 -42.43 -16.83 45.51
N LYS A 223 -41.16 -16.39 45.55
CA LYS A 223 -40.27 -16.34 44.38
C LYS A 223 -40.02 -17.74 43.81
N GLU A 224 -39.85 -18.74 44.67
CA GLU A 224 -39.58 -20.11 44.25
C GLU A 224 -40.82 -20.80 43.68
N ARG A 225 -42.00 -20.58 44.28
CA ARG A 225 -43.29 -20.96 43.67
C ARG A 225 -43.50 -20.28 42.31
N ALA A 226 -43.19 -18.99 42.19
CA ALA A 226 -43.29 -18.27 40.91
C ALA A 226 -42.30 -18.82 39.87
N LYS A 227 -41.05 -19.14 40.25
CA LYS A 227 -40.08 -19.81 39.38
C LYS A 227 -40.55 -21.19 38.92
N ARG A 228 -41.06 -22.02 39.83
CA ARG A 228 -41.60 -23.35 39.50
C ARG A 228 -42.79 -23.26 38.55
N LEU A 229 -43.72 -22.31 38.77
CA LEU A 229 -44.84 -22.05 37.86
C LEU A 229 -44.36 -21.57 36.47
N ALA A 230 -43.36 -20.70 36.42
CA ALA A 230 -42.78 -20.24 35.15
C ALA A 230 -42.05 -21.37 34.39
N ALA A 231 -41.28 -22.21 35.09
CA ALA A 231 -40.63 -23.39 34.50
C ALA A 231 -41.66 -24.42 34.02
N GLN A 232 -42.73 -24.66 34.80
CA GLN A 232 -43.85 -25.50 34.39
C GLN A 232 -44.55 -24.94 33.15
N GLN A 233 -44.82 -23.63 33.09
CA GLN A 233 -45.39 -22.97 31.90
C GLN A 233 -44.46 -23.11 30.68
N LYS A 234 -43.14 -22.93 30.85
CA LYS A 234 -42.16 -23.13 29.78
C LYS A 234 -42.20 -24.57 29.24
N ALA A 235 -42.18 -25.56 30.13
CA ALA A 235 -42.24 -26.97 29.77
C ALA A 235 -43.57 -27.37 29.09
N ARG A 236 -44.71 -26.80 29.55
CA ARG A 236 -46.02 -26.93 28.87
C ARG A 236 -46.00 -26.35 27.46
N LEU A 237 -45.46 -25.14 27.29
CA LEU A 237 -45.34 -24.49 25.99
C LEU A 237 -44.47 -25.32 25.03
N ALA A 238 -43.31 -25.80 25.49
CA ALA A 238 -42.43 -26.67 24.70
C ALA A 238 -43.14 -27.98 24.26
N LYS A 239 -43.85 -28.65 25.18
CA LYS A 239 -44.69 -29.82 24.86
C LYS A 239 -45.76 -29.49 23.80
N SER A 240 -46.46 -28.36 23.96
CA SER A 240 -47.50 -27.95 23.01
C SER A 240 -46.96 -27.61 21.62
N SER A 241 -45.79 -26.95 21.53
CA SER A 241 -45.15 -26.58 20.26
C SER A 241 -44.67 -27.80 19.47
N CYS A 242 -44.18 -28.83 20.17
CA CYS A 242 -43.84 -30.11 19.54
C CYS A 242 -45.12 -30.83 19.05
N SER A 243 -46.18 -30.85 19.87
CA SER A 243 -47.45 -31.47 19.52
C SER A 243 -48.10 -30.84 18.29
N SER A 244 -48.09 -29.50 18.17
CA SER A 244 -48.63 -28.82 16.99
C SER A 244 -47.73 -29.06 15.78
N SER A 245 -46.41 -28.92 15.95
CA SER A 245 -45.46 -29.10 14.84
C SER A 245 -45.47 -30.50 14.23
N ILE A 246 -45.77 -31.56 15.00
CA ILE A 246 -45.97 -32.91 14.46
C ILE A 246 -47.18 -32.94 13.51
N VAL A 247 -48.33 -32.43 13.97
CA VAL A 247 -49.58 -32.38 13.18
C VAL A 247 -49.44 -31.47 11.96
N ASP A 248 -48.80 -30.31 12.11
CA ASP A 248 -48.57 -29.34 11.04
C ASP A 248 -47.61 -29.86 9.95
N LEU A 249 -46.77 -30.86 10.24
CA LEU A 249 -45.82 -31.47 9.29
C LEU A 249 -46.33 -32.76 8.66
N GLU A 250 -47.22 -33.50 9.32
CA GLU A 250 -47.72 -34.80 8.82
C GLU A 250 -48.51 -34.66 7.51
N SER A 251 -49.49 -33.74 7.44
CA SER A 251 -50.28 -33.54 6.21
C SER A 251 -49.43 -33.05 5.04
N PRO A 252 -48.61 -31.98 5.16
CA PRO A 252 -47.87 -31.47 4.01
C PRO A 252 -46.80 -32.43 3.47
N ILE A 253 -46.19 -33.28 4.32
CA ILE A 253 -45.26 -34.32 3.86
C ILE A 253 -46.02 -35.47 3.18
N GLY A 254 -47.23 -35.79 3.65
CA GLY A 254 -48.16 -36.69 2.95
C GLY A 254 -48.52 -36.16 1.56
N GLU A 255 -48.95 -34.90 1.47
CA GLU A 255 -49.33 -34.21 0.24
C GLU A 255 -48.18 -34.14 -0.76
N LEU A 256 -46.97 -33.72 -0.34
CA LEU A 256 -45.77 -33.71 -1.20
C LEU A 256 -45.43 -35.10 -1.73
N SER A 257 -45.64 -36.17 -0.93
CA SER A 257 -45.45 -37.54 -1.43
C SER A 257 -46.49 -37.93 -2.48
N THR A 258 -47.75 -37.49 -2.34
CA THR A 258 -48.78 -37.75 -3.35
C THR A 258 -48.50 -36.96 -4.62
N GLN A 259 -48.07 -35.71 -4.51
CA GLN A 259 -47.64 -34.88 -5.65
C GLN A 259 -46.42 -35.51 -6.35
N LEU A 260 -45.39 -35.93 -5.61
CA LEU A 260 -44.23 -36.61 -6.20
C LEU A 260 -44.62 -37.92 -6.89
N VAL A 261 -45.54 -38.72 -6.34
CA VAL A 261 -46.03 -39.94 -7.02
C VAL A 261 -46.70 -39.61 -8.35
N SER A 262 -47.44 -38.50 -8.43
CA SER A 262 -48.02 -38.01 -9.69
C SER A 262 -46.94 -37.58 -10.69
N VAL A 263 -45.95 -36.79 -10.25
CA VAL A 263 -44.86 -36.30 -11.11
C VAL A 263 -43.92 -37.43 -11.54
N ALA A 264 -43.63 -38.39 -10.66
CA ALA A 264 -42.77 -39.56 -10.93
C ALA A 264 -43.37 -40.54 -11.96
N ALA A 265 -44.67 -40.46 -12.27
CA ALA A 265 -45.24 -41.16 -13.41
C ALA A 265 -44.83 -40.52 -14.75
N GLU A 266 -44.44 -39.24 -14.75
CA GLU A 266 -44.13 -38.42 -15.93
C GLU A 266 -42.65 -38.08 -16.09
N VAL A 267 -41.82 -38.22 -15.05
CA VAL A 267 -40.36 -38.02 -15.07
C VAL A 267 -39.56 -39.32 -14.96
N SER A 268 -38.26 -39.25 -15.24
CA SER A 268 -37.32 -40.36 -15.05
C SER A 268 -37.03 -40.64 -13.57
N ALA A 269 -36.56 -41.85 -13.25
CA ALA A 269 -36.09 -42.18 -11.90
C ALA A 269 -34.84 -41.39 -11.48
N GLU A 270 -34.10 -40.82 -12.43
CA GLU A 270 -32.93 -39.96 -12.17
C GLU A 270 -33.35 -38.56 -11.71
N ASP A 271 -34.38 -37.96 -12.33
CA ASP A 271 -34.93 -36.67 -11.89
C ASP A 271 -35.78 -36.79 -10.61
N ALA A 272 -36.58 -37.87 -10.47
CA ALA A 272 -37.43 -38.08 -9.28
C ALA A 272 -36.70 -38.67 -8.07
N GLY A 273 -35.60 -39.41 -8.28
CA GLY A 273 -34.87 -40.13 -7.23
C GLY A 273 -34.47 -39.26 -6.03
N PRO A 274 -33.77 -38.13 -6.25
CA PRO A 274 -33.36 -37.23 -5.16
C PRO A 274 -34.53 -36.69 -4.32
N LEU A 275 -35.67 -36.39 -4.96
CA LEU A 275 -36.91 -35.96 -4.30
C LEU A 275 -37.56 -37.10 -3.50
N SER A 276 -37.56 -38.32 -4.05
CA SER A 276 -38.06 -39.51 -3.36
C SER A 276 -37.25 -39.79 -2.09
N ASP A 277 -35.92 -39.73 -2.19
CA ASP A 277 -35.02 -39.90 -1.05
C ASP A 277 -35.19 -38.78 -0.01
N ALA A 278 -35.42 -37.54 -0.43
CA ALA A 278 -35.71 -36.42 0.47
C ALA A 278 -37.04 -36.61 1.22
N ILE A 279 -38.12 -37.00 0.55
CA ILE A 279 -39.40 -37.31 1.18
C ILE A 279 -39.27 -38.50 2.14
N ALA A 280 -38.48 -39.52 1.79
CA ALA A 280 -38.19 -40.63 2.68
C ALA A 280 -37.45 -40.18 3.95
N ARG A 281 -36.40 -39.34 3.82
CA ARG A 281 -35.69 -38.75 4.98
C ARG A 281 -36.61 -37.88 5.84
N ALA A 282 -37.44 -37.03 5.24
CA ALA A 282 -38.39 -36.19 5.96
C ALA A 282 -39.41 -37.01 6.76
N ARG A 283 -39.93 -38.11 6.17
CA ARG A 283 -40.82 -39.07 6.86
C ARG A 283 -40.13 -39.77 8.02
N THR A 284 -38.92 -40.29 7.83
CA THR A 284 -38.14 -40.92 8.91
C THR A 284 -37.88 -39.93 10.03
N GLY A 285 -37.43 -38.71 9.72
CA GLY A 285 -37.21 -37.66 10.72
C GLY A 285 -38.47 -37.27 11.50
N LEU A 286 -39.63 -37.19 10.83
CA LEU A 286 -40.92 -36.94 11.50
C LEU A 286 -41.33 -38.12 12.39
N SER A 287 -41.15 -39.36 11.92
CA SER A 287 -41.42 -40.58 12.68
C SER A 287 -40.54 -40.66 13.93
N ASP A 288 -39.24 -40.40 13.80
CA ASP A 288 -38.28 -40.41 14.92
C ASP A 288 -38.59 -39.32 15.94
N ALA A 289 -38.90 -38.10 15.49
CA ALA A 289 -39.33 -37.01 16.37
C ALA A 289 -40.65 -37.33 17.09
N SER A 290 -41.61 -37.96 16.41
CA SER A 290 -42.90 -38.37 16.97
C SER A 290 -42.75 -39.52 17.98
N ALA A 291 -41.90 -40.50 17.70
CA ALA A 291 -41.56 -41.56 18.63
C ALA A 291 -40.88 -41.02 19.89
N ARG A 292 -39.93 -40.09 19.74
CA ARG A 292 -39.27 -39.41 20.87
C ARG A 292 -40.24 -38.55 21.67
N PHE A 293 -41.18 -37.87 21.03
CA PHE A 293 -42.25 -37.12 21.68
C PHE A 293 -43.17 -38.03 22.51
N ALA A 294 -43.58 -39.18 21.95
CA ALA A 294 -44.39 -40.18 22.64
C ALA A 294 -43.65 -40.81 23.84
N GLU A 295 -42.36 -41.08 23.71
CA GLU A 295 -41.50 -41.54 24.82
C GLU A 295 -41.46 -40.50 25.96
N LEU A 296 -41.30 -39.21 25.65
CA LEU A 296 -41.32 -38.15 26.66
C LEU A 296 -42.66 -38.05 27.38
N ILE A 297 -43.79 -38.19 26.66
CA ILE A 297 -45.14 -38.23 27.24
C ILE A 297 -45.35 -39.45 28.15
N ALA A 298 -44.86 -40.62 27.76
CA ALA A 298 -45.00 -41.86 28.52
C ALA A 298 -44.05 -41.94 29.74
N SER A 299 -43.01 -41.10 29.78
CA SER A 299 -42.01 -41.06 30.84
C SER A 299 -42.45 -40.24 32.06
N VAL A 300 -41.54 -40.10 33.05
CA VAL A 300 -41.72 -39.20 34.21
C VAL A 300 -41.78 -37.70 33.81
N SER A 301 -41.53 -37.38 32.54
CA SER A 301 -41.33 -36.04 31.98
C SER A 301 -42.61 -35.28 31.58
N ASP A 302 -43.76 -35.56 32.21
CA ASP A 302 -44.99 -34.82 31.94
C ASP A 302 -45.03 -33.48 32.70
N PRO A 303 -45.03 -32.30 32.03
CA PRO A 303 -45.12 -31.01 32.70
C PRO A 303 -46.46 -30.76 33.43
N GLU A 304 -47.48 -31.58 33.21
CA GLU A 304 -48.72 -31.56 33.99
C GLU A 304 -48.55 -32.13 35.41
N ARG A 305 -47.47 -32.88 35.68
CA ARG A 305 -47.24 -33.51 36.99
C ARG A 305 -46.97 -32.48 38.08
N GLU A 306 -47.81 -32.47 39.10
CA GLU A 306 -47.63 -31.65 40.29
C GLU A 306 -46.46 -32.12 41.17
N GLY A 307 -45.84 -31.19 41.90
CA GLY A 307 -44.83 -31.47 42.92
C GLY A 307 -43.37 -31.53 42.45
N LEU A 308 -43.09 -31.33 41.16
CA LEU A 308 -41.72 -31.30 40.63
C LEU A 308 -40.94 -30.04 41.07
N THR A 309 -39.61 -30.13 41.07
CA THR A 309 -38.70 -28.98 41.30
C THR A 309 -38.53 -28.14 40.04
N THR A 310 -37.95 -26.93 40.18
CA THR A 310 -37.66 -26.05 39.03
C THR A 310 -36.75 -26.74 38.03
N GLU A 311 -35.69 -27.39 38.54
CA GLU A 311 -34.66 -28.08 37.79
C GLU A 311 -35.24 -29.27 37.00
N GLN A 312 -36.24 -29.96 37.57
CA GLN A 312 -36.97 -31.02 36.89
C GLN A 312 -37.82 -30.47 35.74
N TYR A 313 -38.55 -29.35 35.93
CA TYR A 313 -39.27 -28.71 34.83
C TYR A 313 -38.33 -28.16 33.75
N ASP A 314 -37.17 -27.63 34.11
CA ASP A 314 -36.16 -27.15 33.15
C ASP A 314 -35.56 -28.32 32.33
N GLN A 315 -35.31 -29.47 32.96
CA GLN A 315 -34.90 -30.71 32.26
C GLN A 315 -35.97 -31.22 31.29
N ILE A 316 -37.25 -31.18 31.71
CA ILE A 316 -38.40 -31.52 30.85
C ILE A 316 -38.47 -30.57 29.65
N SER A 317 -38.35 -29.26 29.88
CA SER A 317 -38.32 -28.24 28.81
C SER A 317 -37.20 -28.52 27.81
N ALA A 318 -35.97 -28.80 28.29
CA ALA A 318 -34.83 -29.10 27.44
C ALA A 318 -35.02 -30.39 26.61
N SER A 319 -35.72 -31.40 27.15
CA SER A 319 -36.05 -32.62 26.38
C SER A 319 -37.07 -32.36 25.27
N TYR A 320 -38.10 -31.54 25.49
CA TYR A 320 -39.02 -31.14 24.42
C TYR A 320 -38.34 -30.19 23.41
N GLU A 321 -37.44 -29.30 23.85
CA GLU A 321 -36.64 -28.44 22.95
C GLU A 321 -35.76 -29.26 21.97
N GLN A 322 -35.25 -30.43 22.38
CA GLN A 322 -34.55 -31.36 21.47
C GLN A 322 -35.47 -31.92 20.39
N VAL A 323 -36.70 -32.32 20.75
CA VAL A 323 -37.71 -32.78 19.78
C VAL A 323 -38.10 -31.65 18.83
N HIS A 324 -38.24 -30.42 19.33
CA HIS A 324 -38.50 -29.24 18.50
C HIS A 324 -37.41 -29.05 17.43
N ALA A 325 -36.13 -29.16 17.81
CA ALA A 325 -35.02 -29.03 16.88
C ALA A 325 -35.02 -30.11 15.78
N MET A 326 -35.47 -31.34 16.08
CA MET A 326 -35.68 -32.38 15.07
C MET A 326 -36.80 -31.98 14.08
N LEU A 327 -37.93 -31.49 14.60
CA LEU A 327 -39.07 -31.03 13.79
C LEU A 327 -38.73 -29.79 12.94
N ASP A 328 -37.89 -28.88 13.43
CA ASP A 328 -37.36 -27.76 12.64
C ASP A 328 -36.45 -28.24 11.49
N GLY A 329 -35.70 -29.33 11.69
CA GLY A 329 -34.95 -30.00 10.63
C GLY A 329 -35.87 -30.57 9.55
N VAL A 330 -36.92 -31.30 9.96
CA VAL A 330 -37.95 -31.84 9.06
C VAL A 330 -38.67 -30.73 8.29
N ARG A 331 -38.97 -29.60 8.94
CA ARG A 331 -39.58 -28.42 8.30
C ARG A 331 -38.71 -27.86 7.17
N LYS A 332 -37.40 -27.73 7.40
CA LYS A 332 -36.45 -27.26 6.38
C LYS A 332 -36.34 -28.23 5.20
N GLU A 333 -36.30 -29.53 5.45
CA GLU A 333 -36.33 -30.55 4.39
C GLU A 333 -37.64 -30.46 3.59
N LYS A 334 -38.81 -30.31 4.26
CA LYS A 334 -40.11 -30.09 3.61
C LYS A 334 -40.10 -28.87 2.69
N GLU A 335 -39.57 -27.74 3.16
CA GLU A 335 -39.48 -26.50 2.37
C GLU A 335 -38.53 -26.64 1.18
N GLN A 336 -37.48 -27.46 1.29
CA GLN A 336 -36.59 -27.75 0.18
C GLN A 336 -37.25 -28.64 -0.87
N ILE A 337 -37.92 -29.73 -0.44
CA ILE A 337 -38.69 -30.63 -1.33
C ILE A 337 -39.75 -29.84 -2.12
N ASP A 338 -40.46 -28.92 -1.46
CA ASP A 338 -41.48 -28.06 -2.07
C ASP A 338 -40.91 -27.22 -3.23
N ARG A 339 -39.74 -26.59 -3.02
CA ARG A 339 -39.01 -25.83 -4.05
C ARG A 339 -38.52 -26.72 -5.19
N ASP A 340 -37.89 -27.85 -4.87
CA ASP A 340 -37.29 -28.75 -5.85
C ASP A 340 -38.36 -29.42 -6.74
N LEU A 341 -39.52 -29.74 -6.17
CA LEU A 341 -40.69 -30.22 -6.92
C LEU A 341 -41.29 -29.12 -7.81
N GLY A 342 -41.30 -27.87 -7.35
CA GLY A 342 -41.69 -26.71 -8.15
C GLY A 342 -40.76 -26.45 -9.34
N GLU A 343 -39.44 -26.57 -9.14
CA GLU A 343 -38.46 -26.45 -10.24
C GLU A 343 -38.54 -27.62 -11.21
N LEU A 344 -38.76 -28.86 -10.73
CA LEU A 344 -38.94 -30.02 -11.60
C LEU A 344 -40.16 -29.84 -12.53
N ASN A 345 -41.31 -29.44 -11.98
CA ASN A 345 -42.50 -29.13 -12.79
C ASN A 345 -42.24 -27.98 -13.77
N SER A 346 -41.52 -26.94 -13.36
CA SER A 346 -41.15 -25.81 -14.22
C SER A 346 -40.23 -26.26 -15.36
N ARG A 347 -39.26 -27.13 -15.08
CA ARG A 347 -38.37 -27.73 -16.09
C ARG A 347 -39.16 -28.59 -17.09
N MET A 348 -40.08 -29.44 -16.62
CA MET A 348 -40.94 -30.25 -17.50
C MET A 348 -41.71 -29.39 -18.51
N ALA A 349 -42.21 -28.22 -18.07
CA ALA A 349 -42.91 -27.28 -18.95
C ALA A 349 -41.99 -26.54 -19.94
N ARG A 350 -40.74 -26.21 -19.54
CA ARG A 350 -39.79 -25.44 -20.38
C ARG A 350 -39.05 -26.28 -21.43
N VAL A 351 -38.65 -27.50 -21.09
CA VAL A 351 -37.73 -28.32 -21.92
C VAL A 351 -38.18 -28.54 -23.37
N PRO A 352 -39.47 -28.81 -23.67
CA PRO A 352 -39.91 -28.93 -25.07
C PRO A 352 -39.64 -27.66 -25.88
N GLY A 353 -39.96 -26.48 -25.34
CA GLY A 353 -39.69 -25.19 -25.99
C GLY A 353 -38.20 -24.87 -26.10
N ALA A 354 -37.37 -25.34 -25.17
CA ALA A 354 -35.91 -25.23 -25.27
C ALA A 354 -35.33 -26.10 -26.41
N ILE A 355 -35.86 -27.31 -26.60
CA ILE A 355 -35.51 -28.19 -27.72
C ILE A 355 -35.93 -27.58 -29.07
N ASP A 356 -37.13 -26.99 -29.15
CA ASP A 356 -37.59 -26.29 -30.37
C ASP A 356 -36.74 -25.05 -30.66
N SER A 357 -36.35 -24.29 -29.63
CA SER A 357 -35.45 -23.13 -29.76
C SER A 357 -34.05 -23.54 -30.22
N ALA A 358 -33.52 -24.66 -29.71
CA ALA A 358 -32.24 -25.22 -30.14
C ALA A 358 -32.27 -25.73 -31.60
N ALA A 359 -33.40 -26.29 -32.04
CA ALA A 359 -33.60 -26.67 -33.44
C ALA A 359 -33.60 -25.44 -34.35
N ALA A 360 -34.34 -24.39 -34.01
CA ALA A 360 -34.37 -23.14 -34.76
C ALA A 360 -32.98 -22.45 -34.83
N ALA A 361 -32.19 -22.52 -33.75
CA ALA A 361 -30.82 -22.01 -33.74
C ALA A 361 -29.89 -22.79 -34.68
N ILE A 362 -30.07 -24.11 -34.83
CA ILE A 362 -29.34 -24.93 -35.80
C ILE A 362 -29.76 -24.60 -37.23
N ASP A 363 -31.07 -24.47 -37.51
CA ASP A 363 -31.56 -24.05 -38.84
C ASP A 363 -31.00 -22.67 -39.25
N GLU A 364 -30.91 -21.72 -38.31
CA GLU A 364 -30.30 -20.41 -38.54
C GLU A 364 -28.78 -20.51 -38.78
N ALA A 365 -28.08 -21.36 -38.02
CA ALA A 365 -26.65 -21.59 -38.19
C ALA A 365 -26.32 -22.23 -39.54
N GLU A 366 -27.09 -23.25 -39.97
CA GLU A 366 -26.97 -23.84 -41.31
C GLU A 366 -27.22 -22.80 -42.41
N ALA A 367 -28.23 -21.95 -42.25
CA ALA A 367 -28.53 -20.87 -43.20
C ALA A 367 -27.44 -19.79 -43.24
N ALA A 368 -26.77 -19.51 -42.12
CA ALA A 368 -25.62 -18.61 -42.06
C ALA A 368 -24.38 -19.23 -42.74
N VAL A 369 -24.03 -20.47 -42.37
CA VAL A 369 -22.90 -21.22 -42.95
C VAL A 369 -23.08 -21.39 -44.45
N LYS A 370 -24.26 -21.82 -44.93
CA LYS A 370 -24.54 -21.98 -46.36
C LYS A 370 -24.41 -20.68 -47.16
N ARG A 371 -24.80 -19.54 -46.56
CA ARG A 371 -24.69 -18.21 -47.18
C ARG A 371 -23.22 -17.83 -47.36
N VAL A 372 -22.43 -17.90 -46.29
CA VAL A 372 -21.00 -17.55 -46.34
C VAL A 372 -20.22 -18.57 -47.20
N ALA A 373 -20.53 -19.85 -47.14
CA ALA A 373 -19.96 -20.85 -48.04
C ALA A 373 -20.29 -20.59 -49.53
N SER A 374 -21.46 -20.02 -49.84
CA SER A 374 -21.82 -19.65 -51.23
C SER A 374 -21.02 -18.46 -51.78
N GLU A 375 -20.37 -17.67 -50.91
CA GLU A 375 -19.39 -16.65 -51.28
C GLU A 375 -17.96 -17.24 -51.46
N GLY A 376 -17.80 -18.55 -51.30
CA GLY A 376 -16.57 -19.30 -51.52
C GLY A 376 -15.73 -19.58 -50.28
N TYR A 377 -16.18 -19.17 -49.08
CA TYR A 377 -15.45 -19.40 -47.84
C TYR A 377 -15.48 -20.88 -47.43
N ARG A 378 -14.35 -21.39 -46.95
CA ARG A 378 -14.25 -22.68 -46.26
C ARG A 378 -14.67 -22.50 -44.82
N ILE A 379 -15.58 -23.34 -44.37
CA ILE A 379 -16.15 -23.32 -43.02
C ILE A 379 -16.14 -24.77 -42.52
N ASP A 380 -15.70 -24.97 -41.28
CA ASP A 380 -15.81 -26.28 -40.64
C ASP A 380 -17.27 -26.57 -40.28
N GLY A 381 -17.77 -27.73 -40.69
CA GLY A 381 -19.12 -28.20 -40.36
C GLY A 381 -19.22 -28.87 -39.00
N ALA A 382 -18.09 -29.32 -38.43
CA ALA A 382 -18.07 -30.09 -37.18
C ALA A 382 -18.77 -29.41 -35.98
N PRO A 383 -18.74 -28.06 -35.81
CA PRO A 383 -19.53 -27.39 -34.77
C PRO A 383 -21.05 -27.55 -34.92
N ILE A 384 -21.57 -27.53 -36.15
CA ILE A 384 -23.01 -27.74 -36.42
C ILE A 384 -23.37 -29.21 -36.27
N ASP A 385 -22.51 -30.13 -36.71
CA ASP A 385 -22.70 -31.58 -36.52
C ASP A 385 -22.75 -31.92 -35.01
N ALA A 386 -21.87 -31.31 -34.20
CA ALA A 386 -21.86 -31.45 -32.75
C ALA A 386 -23.12 -30.87 -32.08
N ALA A 387 -23.57 -29.68 -32.51
CA ALA A 387 -24.83 -29.09 -32.04
C ALA A 387 -26.04 -29.98 -32.40
N SER A 388 -26.06 -30.55 -33.61
CA SER A 388 -27.09 -31.48 -34.08
C SER A 388 -27.10 -32.78 -33.29
N ALA A 389 -25.93 -33.32 -32.95
CA ALA A 389 -25.80 -34.49 -32.08
C ALA A 389 -26.32 -34.21 -30.66
N LEU A 390 -26.04 -33.02 -30.10
CA LEU A 390 -26.57 -32.59 -28.80
C LEU A 390 -28.09 -32.39 -28.84
N LEU A 391 -28.66 -31.87 -29.93
CA LEU A 391 -30.11 -31.77 -30.11
C LEU A 391 -30.77 -33.16 -30.21
N ALA A 392 -30.14 -34.10 -30.93
CA ALA A 392 -30.60 -35.48 -30.99
C ALA A 392 -30.56 -36.15 -29.61
N GLN A 393 -29.50 -35.91 -28.83
CA GLN A 393 -29.39 -36.37 -27.44
C GLN A 393 -30.48 -35.74 -26.55
N ALA A 394 -30.74 -34.43 -26.65
CA ALA A 394 -31.78 -33.75 -25.89
C ALA A 394 -33.18 -34.33 -26.18
N ARG A 395 -33.46 -34.65 -27.45
CA ARG A 395 -34.71 -35.32 -27.87
C ARG A 395 -34.81 -36.74 -27.32
N ALA A 396 -33.71 -37.50 -27.30
CA ALA A 396 -33.67 -38.83 -26.71
C ALA A 396 -33.85 -38.81 -25.18
N ASP A 397 -33.23 -37.86 -24.49
CA ASP A 397 -33.39 -37.66 -23.05
C ASP A 397 -34.84 -37.25 -22.70
N LEU A 398 -35.47 -36.37 -23.50
CA LEU A 398 -36.89 -36.04 -23.33
C LEU A 398 -37.80 -37.27 -23.52
N GLN A 399 -37.53 -38.12 -24.52
CA GLN A 399 -38.28 -39.38 -24.71
C GLN A 399 -38.10 -40.35 -23.52
N GLN A 400 -36.93 -40.34 -22.88
CA GLN A 400 -36.64 -41.07 -21.65
C GLN A 400 -37.15 -40.37 -20.38
N LYS A 401 -37.85 -39.23 -20.51
CA LYS A 401 -38.34 -38.38 -19.41
C LYS A 401 -37.21 -37.84 -18.50
N ARG A 402 -35.98 -37.75 -19.02
CA ARG A 402 -34.77 -37.23 -18.36
C ARG A 402 -34.68 -35.72 -18.55
N TYR A 403 -35.58 -34.97 -17.92
CA TYR A 403 -35.74 -33.54 -18.17
C TYR A 403 -34.48 -32.73 -17.83
N GLY A 404 -33.75 -33.07 -16.75
CA GLY A 404 -32.49 -32.40 -16.42
C GLY A 404 -31.41 -32.57 -17.49
N ALA A 405 -31.29 -33.77 -18.06
CA ALA A 405 -30.36 -34.05 -19.15
C ALA A 405 -30.79 -33.37 -20.46
N ALA A 406 -32.10 -33.38 -20.77
CA ALA A 406 -32.65 -32.74 -21.95
C ALA A 406 -32.52 -31.20 -21.93
N GLU A 407 -32.73 -30.55 -20.78
CA GLU A 407 -32.50 -29.10 -20.59
C GLU A 407 -31.04 -28.74 -20.88
N LYS A 408 -30.10 -29.50 -20.31
CA LYS A 408 -28.66 -29.29 -20.54
C LYS A 408 -28.26 -29.50 -21.99
N SER A 409 -28.62 -30.64 -22.59
CA SER A 409 -28.25 -30.98 -23.97
C SER A 409 -28.82 -29.99 -25.00
N SER A 410 -30.06 -29.51 -24.80
CA SER A 410 -30.67 -28.51 -25.67
C SER A 410 -30.03 -27.12 -25.53
N ALA A 411 -29.69 -26.69 -24.31
CA ALA A 411 -28.94 -25.45 -24.10
C ALA A 411 -27.56 -25.48 -24.79
N GLN A 412 -26.82 -26.58 -24.64
CA GLN A 412 -25.51 -26.74 -25.28
C GLN A 412 -25.62 -26.80 -26.82
N ALA A 413 -26.67 -27.42 -27.36
CA ALA A 413 -26.94 -27.41 -28.81
C ALA A 413 -27.20 -25.99 -29.34
N ALA A 414 -28.05 -25.21 -28.65
CA ALA A 414 -28.36 -23.83 -29.02
C ALA A 414 -27.12 -22.92 -28.96
N GLU A 415 -26.30 -23.05 -27.91
CA GLU A 415 -25.06 -22.30 -27.76
C GLU A 415 -24.04 -22.61 -28.87
N GLY A 416 -23.81 -23.90 -29.15
CA GLY A 416 -22.90 -24.35 -30.21
C GLY A 416 -23.35 -23.89 -31.61
N ALA A 417 -24.64 -23.98 -31.91
CA ALA A 417 -25.21 -23.47 -33.16
C ALA A 417 -25.03 -21.96 -33.30
N ALA A 418 -25.35 -21.19 -32.25
CA ALA A 418 -25.18 -19.74 -32.25
C ALA A 418 -23.70 -19.32 -32.35
N ALA A 419 -22.77 -20.10 -31.82
CA ALA A 419 -21.33 -19.89 -32.01
C ALA A 419 -20.93 -20.12 -33.48
N ALA A 420 -21.28 -21.28 -34.07
CA ALA A 420 -21.00 -21.60 -35.47
C ALA A 420 -21.56 -20.55 -36.44
N ALA A 421 -22.76 -20.05 -36.19
CA ALA A 421 -23.37 -18.96 -36.97
C ALA A 421 -22.55 -17.66 -36.92
N ARG A 422 -22.09 -17.26 -35.72
CA ARG A 422 -21.25 -16.06 -35.53
C ARG A 422 -19.89 -16.20 -36.21
N ASP A 423 -19.24 -17.35 -36.02
CA ASP A 423 -17.90 -17.60 -36.57
C ASP A 423 -17.91 -17.59 -38.09
N ALA A 424 -18.91 -18.21 -38.71
CA ALA A 424 -19.14 -18.14 -40.16
C ALA A 424 -19.34 -16.69 -40.63
N MET A 425 -20.25 -15.94 -39.98
CA MET A 425 -20.51 -14.54 -40.35
C MET A 425 -19.33 -13.59 -40.09
N ALA A 426 -18.36 -13.99 -39.26
CA ALA A 426 -17.14 -13.21 -39.02
C ALA A 426 -16.11 -13.33 -40.17
N LEU A 427 -16.10 -14.41 -40.95
CA LEU A 427 -15.07 -14.64 -41.98
C LEU A 427 -14.99 -13.52 -43.04
N PRO A 428 -16.10 -13.01 -43.63
CA PRO A 428 -16.03 -11.92 -44.58
C PRO A 428 -15.54 -10.61 -43.96
N VAL A 429 -15.86 -10.38 -42.68
CA VAL A 429 -15.43 -9.19 -41.93
C VAL A 429 -13.92 -9.24 -41.65
N ARG A 430 -13.40 -10.39 -41.22
CA ARG A 430 -11.96 -10.62 -41.03
C ARG A 430 -11.20 -10.41 -42.34
N ARG A 431 -11.63 -11.07 -43.43
CA ARG A 431 -11.03 -10.90 -44.76
C ARG A 431 -10.95 -9.43 -45.17
N ALA A 432 -12.05 -8.69 -45.06
CA ALA A 432 -12.09 -7.27 -45.42
C ALA A 432 -11.17 -6.40 -44.53
N ALA A 433 -10.94 -6.78 -43.28
CA ALA A 433 -9.98 -6.12 -42.40
C ALA A 433 -8.53 -6.39 -42.82
N ILE A 434 -8.19 -7.64 -43.12
CA ILE A 434 -6.86 -8.07 -43.60
C ILE A 434 -6.54 -7.40 -44.95
N GLU A 435 -7.46 -7.46 -45.93
CA GLU A 435 -7.31 -6.82 -47.25
C GLU A 435 -7.12 -5.29 -47.16
N LYS A 436 -7.69 -4.65 -46.12
CA LYS A 436 -7.49 -3.22 -45.85
C LYS A 436 -6.14 -2.93 -45.16
N ALA A 437 -5.65 -3.85 -44.34
CA ALA A 437 -4.40 -3.69 -43.60
C ALA A 437 -3.16 -3.86 -44.48
N ILE A 438 -3.16 -4.85 -45.40
CA ILE A 438 -2.08 -5.12 -46.37
C ILE A 438 -1.51 -3.86 -47.05
N PRO A 439 -2.30 -2.99 -47.73
CA PRO A 439 -1.76 -1.80 -48.39
C PRO A 439 -1.26 -0.74 -47.41
N ALA A 440 -1.81 -0.68 -46.19
CA ALA A 440 -1.34 0.24 -45.15
C ALA A 440 0.01 -0.20 -44.56
N LEU A 441 0.17 -1.51 -44.31
CA LEU A 441 1.44 -2.10 -43.88
C LEU A 441 2.51 -1.92 -44.96
N LYS A 442 2.18 -2.18 -46.24
CA LYS A 442 3.11 -1.94 -47.35
C LYS A 442 3.62 -0.49 -47.40
N ALA A 443 2.71 0.48 -47.31
CA ALA A 443 3.09 1.89 -47.30
C ALA A 443 3.94 2.26 -46.07
N ARG A 444 3.73 1.58 -44.93
CA ARG A 444 4.57 1.73 -43.73
C ARG A 444 5.96 1.15 -43.94
N ILE A 445 6.11 -0.02 -44.56
CA ILE A 445 7.43 -0.60 -44.91
C ILE A 445 8.23 0.39 -45.76
N GLU A 446 7.63 0.95 -46.82
CA GLU A 446 8.25 1.95 -47.68
C GLU A 446 8.66 3.23 -46.90
N GLN A 447 7.82 3.68 -45.96
CA GLN A 447 8.11 4.83 -45.10
C GLN A 447 9.26 4.56 -44.11
N VAL A 448 9.30 3.38 -43.48
CA VAL A 448 10.35 3.01 -42.51
C VAL A 448 11.68 2.79 -43.24
N GLY A 449 11.68 2.23 -44.45
CA GLY A 449 12.88 2.13 -45.29
C GLY A 449 13.52 3.49 -45.56
N ALA A 450 12.73 4.47 -46.01
CA ALA A 450 13.20 5.84 -46.19
C ALA A 450 13.68 6.52 -44.89
N ALA A 451 13.17 6.08 -43.73
CA ALA A 451 13.64 6.55 -42.42
C ALA A 451 14.98 5.91 -42.01
N ILE A 452 15.23 4.66 -42.39
CA ILE A 452 16.54 3.99 -42.22
C ILE A 452 17.60 4.67 -43.08
N ASP A 453 17.33 4.92 -44.37
CA ASP A 453 18.24 5.65 -45.26
C ASP A 453 18.66 7.01 -44.66
N ALA A 454 17.67 7.77 -44.14
CA ALA A 454 17.91 9.06 -43.51
C ALA A 454 18.73 8.94 -42.21
N ALA A 455 18.47 7.91 -41.40
CA ALA A 455 19.20 7.66 -40.17
C ALA A 455 20.62 7.13 -40.41
N GLN A 456 20.89 6.40 -41.50
CA GLN A 456 22.23 6.03 -41.92
C GLN A 456 23.08 7.29 -42.16
N GLY A 457 22.57 8.26 -42.93
CA GLY A 457 23.26 9.54 -43.16
C GLY A 457 23.56 10.31 -41.85
N VAL A 458 22.63 10.28 -40.89
CA VAL A 458 22.82 10.84 -39.55
C VAL A 458 23.91 10.08 -38.76
N PHE A 459 23.92 8.75 -38.84
CA PHE A 459 24.93 7.93 -38.17
C PHE A 459 26.32 8.12 -38.78
N GLU A 460 26.43 8.25 -40.10
CA GLU A 460 27.68 8.55 -40.80
C GLU A 460 28.24 9.92 -40.39
N GLU A 461 27.39 10.96 -40.27
CA GLU A 461 27.78 12.28 -39.75
C GLU A 461 28.28 12.20 -38.30
N VAL A 462 27.59 11.43 -37.46
CA VAL A 462 27.98 11.20 -36.05
C VAL A 462 29.31 10.47 -35.98
N ALA A 463 29.47 9.36 -36.72
CA ALA A 463 30.68 8.57 -36.76
C ALA A 463 31.86 9.32 -37.38
N ALA A 464 31.60 10.27 -38.29
CA ALA A 464 32.61 11.17 -38.84
C ALA A 464 33.14 12.17 -37.80
N THR A 465 32.27 12.67 -36.93
CA THR A 465 32.52 13.83 -36.05
C THR A 465 32.96 13.46 -34.62
N TYR A 466 32.42 12.38 -34.06
CA TYR A 466 32.54 12.03 -32.64
C TYR A 466 33.39 10.78 -32.41
N ALA A 467 33.94 10.64 -31.20
CA ALA A 467 34.70 9.47 -30.78
C ALA A 467 33.89 8.16 -30.90
N GLU A 468 34.56 7.04 -31.16
CA GLU A 468 33.92 5.73 -31.30
C GLU A 468 33.13 5.32 -30.04
N SER A 469 33.68 5.64 -28.85
CA SER A 469 33.03 5.43 -27.56
C SER A 469 31.68 6.14 -27.43
N SER A 470 31.51 7.28 -28.10
CA SER A 470 30.29 8.09 -28.03
C SER A 470 29.11 7.46 -28.79
N TRP A 471 29.35 6.63 -29.81
CA TRP A 471 28.30 6.04 -30.65
C TRP A 471 28.31 4.50 -30.70
N ALA A 472 29.28 3.83 -30.09
CA ALA A 472 29.30 2.38 -29.93
C ALA A 472 27.97 1.76 -29.43
N PRO A 473 27.18 2.38 -28.52
CA PRO A 473 25.90 1.80 -28.07
C PRO A 473 24.79 1.68 -29.11
N VAL A 474 24.87 2.36 -30.26
CA VAL A 474 23.90 2.26 -31.37
C VAL A 474 24.49 1.59 -32.61
N ARG A 475 25.66 0.96 -32.48
CA ARG A 475 26.31 0.22 -33.56
C ARG A 475 25.48 -1.01 -33.92
N GLY A 476 25.18 -1.16 -35.21
CA GLY A 476 24.35 -2.26 -35.72
C GLY A 476 22.86 -1.94 -35.79
N ASN A 477 22.40 -0.83 -35.17
CA ASN A 477 20.99 -0.40 -35.23
C ASN A 477 20.44 -0.25 -36.67
N GLY A 478 21.28 0.13 -37.64
CA GLY A 478 20.91 0.15 -39.06
C GLY A 478 20.60 -1.24 -39.58
N THR A 479 21.57 -2.16 -39.50
CA THR A 479 21.44 -3.56 -39.96
C THR A 479 20.31 -4.31 -39.25
N GLU A 480 20.10 -4.10 -37.95
CA GLU A 480 18.96 -4.69 -37.24
C GLU A 480 17.61 -4.14 -37.72
N ALA A 481 17.55 -2.87 -38.13
CA ALA A 481 16.34 -2.28 -38.70
C ALA A 481 16.09 -2.74 -40.15
N GLU A 482 17.15 -2.93 -40.94
CA GLU A 482 17.08 -3.56 -42.28
C GLU A 482 16.51 -4.98 -42.18
N ASN A 483 17.05 -5.82 -41.28
CA ASN A 483 16.54 -7.17 -41.01
C ASN A 483 15.04 -7.15 -40.64
N ARG A 484 14.59 -6.15 -39.86
CA ARG A 484 13.19 -6.02 -39.45
C ARG A 484 12.27 -5.58 -40.59
N ILE A 485 12.76 -4.81 -41.55
CA ILE A 485 12.04 -4.53 -42.79
C ILE A 485 11.90 -5.81 -43.62
N ASP A 486 12.97 -6.59 -43.77
CA ASP A 486 12.94 -7.82 -44.55
C ASP A 486 11.93 -8.83 -43.97
N TRP A 487 11.94 -9.06 -42.65
CA TRP A 487 10.94 -9.92 -41.99
C TRP A 487 9.52 -9.35 -42.10
N SER A 488 9.37 -8.02 -41.99
CA SER A 488 8.05 -7.37 -42.20
C SER A 488 7.56 -7.48 -43.64
N ALA A 489 8.44 -7.64 -44.62
CA ALA A 489 8.07 -7.86 -46.02
C ALA A 489 7.68 -9.33 -46.25
N GLU A 490 8.41 -10.28 -45.65
CA GLU A 490 8.10 -11.72 -45.70
C GLU A 490 6.71 -12.01 -45.08
N ALA A 491 6.44 -11.52 -43.86
CA ALA A 491 5.13 -11.70 -43.23
C ALA A 491 3.98 -10.92 -43.95
N LEU A 492 4.29 -9.84 -44.67
CA LEU A 492 3.32 -9.19 -45.56
C LEU A 492 3.00 -10.07 -46.78
N GLU A 493 3.97 -10.79 -47.33
CA GLU A 493 3.76 -11.79 -48.39
C GLU A 493 2.89 -12.94 -47.87
N ASP A 494 3.22 -13.53 -46.72
CA ASP A 494 2.43 -14.59 -46.07
C ASP A 494 0.98 -14.17 -45.82
N ALA A 495 0.74 -12.96 -45.28
CA ALA A 495 -0.61 -12.43 -45.09
C ALA A 495 -1.35 -12.19 -46.42
N THR A 496 -0.63 -11.80 -47.48
CA THR A 496 -1.21 -11.58 -48.82
C THR A 496 -1.56 -12.90 -49.51
N GLU A 497 -0.77 -13.95 -49.33
CA GLU A 497 -1.11 -15.28 -49.83
C GLU A 497 -2.21 -15.95 -48.98
N GLY A 498 -2.18 -15.77 -47.66
CA GLY A 498 -3.13 -16.35 -46.71
C GLY A 498 -4.55 -15.81 -46.82
N VAL A 499 -4.70 -14.52 -47.10
CA VAL A 499 -6.01 -13.86 -47.35
C VAL A 499 -6.64 -14.26 -48.70
N SER A 500 -5.93 -15.00 -49.55
CA SER A 500 -6.49 -15.49 -50.82
C SER A 500 -7.64 -16.48 -50.58
N MET A 501 -8.64 -16.49 -51.46
CA MET A 501 -9.71 -17.50 -51.44
C MET A 501 -9.19 -18.93 -51.74
N GLU A 502 -7.94 -19.08 -52.15
CA GLU A 502 -7.29 -20.37 -52.34
C GLU A 502 -6.67 -20.92 -51.04
N ARG A 503 -6.09 -20.09 -50.17
CA ARG A 503 -5.55 -20.52 -48.87
C ARG A 503 -6.55 -20.39 -47.72
N GLN A 504 -7.12 -19.20 -47.54
CA GLN A 504 -8.09 -18.88 -46.47
C GLN A 504 -7.55 -19.10 -45.05
N THR A 505 -6.26 -18.86 -44.84
CA THR A 505 -5.58 -18.94 -43.53
C THR A 505 -5.68 -17.60 -42.81
N TRP A 506 -6.93 -17.24 -42.47
CA TRP A 506 -7.29 -15.89 -42.00
C TRP A 506 -6.58 -15.52 -40.71
N LYS A 507 -6.49 -16.46 -39.75
CA LYS A 507 -5.91 -16.23 -38.44
C LYS A 507 -4.39 -16.05 -38.56
N GLU A 508 -3.74 -16.91 -39.34
CA GLU A 508 -2.32 -16.83 -39.64
C GLU A 508 -1.98 -15.51 -40.35
N SER A 509 -2.88 -15.01 -41.22
CA SER A 509 -2.73 -13.70 -41.86
C SER A 509 -2.90 -12.53 -40.88
N GLU A 510 -3.81 -12.64 -39.91
CA GLU A 510 -3.97 -11.65 -38.82
C GLU A 510 -2.72 -11.62 -37.91
N GLU A 511 -2.16 -12.79 -37.59
CA GLU A 511 -0.93 -12.95 -36.80
C GLU A 511 0.29 -12.39 -37.56
N ALA A 512 0.49 -12.74 -38.83
CA ALA A 512 1.59 -12.23 -39.66
C ALA A 512 1.55 -10.70 -39.84
N LEU A 513 0.37 -10.09 -40.02
CA LEU A 513 0.23 -8.63 -40.05
C LEU A 513 0.60 -7.96 -38.72
N ALA A 514 0.32 -8.61 -37.59
CA ALA A 514 0.67 -8.11 -36.26
C ALA A 514 2.17 -8.21 -35.99
N GLU A 515 2.81 -9.33 -36.36
CA GLU A 515 4.27 -9.52 -36.26
C GLU A 515 5.03 -8.51 -37.13
N ALA A 516 4.63 -8.36 -38.39
CA ALA A 516 5.18 -7.36 -39.31
C ALA A 516 5.08 -5.93 -38.73
N THR A 517 3.92 -5.59 -38.15
CA THR A 517 3.71 -4.29 -37.49
C THR A 517 4.68 -4.10 -36.31
N GLY A 518 4.90 -5.14 -35.49
CA GLY A 518 5.84 -5.12 -34.37
C GLY A 518 7.30 -4.93 -34.80
N TRP A 519 7.74 -5.59 -35.88
CA TRP A 519 9.09 -5.41 -36.40
C TRP A 519 9.34 -3.99 -36.93
N LEU A 520 8.33 -3.36 -37.55
CA LEU A 520 8.42 -1.94 -37.94
C LEU A 520 8.49 -1.00 -36.73
N ASP A 521 7.77 -1.30 -35.63
CA ASP A 521 7.87 -0.53 -34.39
C ASP A 521 9.29 -0.59 -33.79
N GLU A 522 9.93 -1.77 -33.84
CA GLU A 522 11.33 -1.98 -33.43
C GLU A 522 12.32 -1.24 -34.35
N ALA A 523 12.16 -1.35 -35.67
CA ALA A 523 12.99 -0.65 -36.66
C ALA A 523 12.96 0.88 -36.45
N GLU A 524 11.78 1.46 -36.30
CA GLU A 524 11.63 2.89 -35.96
C GLU A 524 12.30 3.25 -34.62
N SER A 525 12.28 2.34 -33.64
CA SER A 525 12.92 2.55 -32.33
C SER A 525 14.44 2.65 -32.43
N PHE A 526 15.05 1.82 -33.29
CA PHE A 526 16.46 1.91 -33.62
C PHE A 526 16.81 3.25 -34.27
N MET A 527 15.96 3.75 -35.19
CA MET A 527 16.19 5.05 -35.85
C MET A 527 16.00 6.24 -34.90
N ARG A 528 14.97 6.20 -34.03
CA ARG A 528 14.80 7.17 -32.93
C ARG A 528 16.02 7.22 -32.02
N SER A 529 16.64 6.08 -31.74
CA SER A 529 17.86 5.99 -30.91
C SER A 529 19.07 6.68 -31.56
N ILE A 530 19.24 6.55 -32.88
CA ILE A 530 20.29 7.25 -33.63
C ILE A 530 20.07 8.78 -33.62
N ALA A 531 18.84 9.24 -33.86
CA ALA A 531 18.50 10.66 -33.84
C ALA A 531 18.64 11.30 -32.42
N ALA A 532 18.22 10.57 -31.39
CA ALA A 532 18.39 10.97 -29.99
C ALA A 532 19.88 11.04 -29.62
N LEU A 533 20.69 10.09 -30.09
CA LEU A 533 22.14 10.13 -29.89
C LEU A 533 22.75 11.40 -30.50
N LYS A 534 22.47 11.72 -31.77
CA LYS A 534 22.97 12.96 -32.40
C LYS A 534 22.64 14.19 -31.54
N THR A 535 21.37 14.31 -31.12
CA THR A 535 20.90 15.42 -30.28
C THR A 535 21.67 15.52 -28.95
N ASN A 536 21.93 14.38 -28.29
CA ASN A 536 22.68 14.33 -27.04
C ASN A 536 24.17 14.68 -27.23
N LEU A 537 24.78 14.26 -28.34
CA LEU A 537 26.17 14.58 -28.67
C LEU A 537 26.35 16.05 -29.05
N GLU A 538 25.38 16.66 -29.73
CA GLU A 538 25.35 18.10 -30.02
C GLU A 538 25.18 18.93 -28.74
N ALA A 539 24.31 18.51 -27.82
CA ALA A 539 24.16 19.14 -26.51
C ALA A 539 25.46 19.06 -25.69
N ALA A 540 26.04 17.86 -25.55
CA ALA A 540 27.32 17.68 -24.87
C ALA A 540 28.45 18.52 -25.50
N ARG A 541 28.47 18.63 -26.84
CA ARG A 541 29.42 19.47 -27.58
C ARG A 541 29.28 20.96 -27.30
N ARG A 542 28.04 21.45 -27.17
CA ARG A 542 27.74 22.84 -26.80
C ARG A 542 28.10 23.14 -25.35
N ASP A 543 27.85 22.20 -24.45
CA ASP A 543 27.84 22.45 -23.00
C ASP A 543 29.21 22.17 -22.34
N ALA A 544 29.99 21.21 -22.85
CA ALA A 544 31.29 20.82 -22.27
C ALA A 544 32.30 21.97 -22.08
N PRO A 545 32.47 22.95 -23.00
CA PRO A 545 33.40 24.07 -22.79
C PRO A 545 32.99 24.94 -21.58
N GLY A 546 31.70 25.21 -21.40
CA GLY A 546 31.20 26.01 -20.29
C GLY A 546 31.41 25.36 -18.93
N GLU A 547 31.25 24.03 -18.86
CA GLU A 547 31.49 23.25 -17.64
C GLU A 547 32.99 23.12 -17.32
N ILE A 548 33.87 23.01 -18.33
CA ILE A 548 35.33 23.04 -18.14
C ILE A 548 35.78 24.39 -17.57
N ASP A 549 35.19 25.50 -18.06
CA ASP A 549 35.47 26.84 -17.54
C ASP A 549 34.91 27.06 -16.13
N ALA A 550 33.77 26.44 -15.79
CA ALA A 550 33.24 26.42 -14.41
C ALA A 550 34.19 25.67 -13.47
N ALA A 551 34.45 24.40 -13.76
CA ALA A 551 35.37 23.56 -13.00
C ALA A 551 36.73 24.24 -12.76
N GLN A 552 37.29 24.96 -13.74
CA GLN A 552 38.54 25.69 -13.55
C GLN A 552 38.42 26.83 -12.53
N ARG A 553 37.35 27.64 -12.61
CA ARG A 553 37.11 28.74 -11.66
C ARG A 553 36.95 28.22 -10.24
N ASP A 554 36.21 27.14 -10.06
CA ASP A 554 35.91 26.60 -8.74
C ASP A 554 37.12 25.86 -8.13
N ILE A 555 37.93 25.18 -8.96
CA ILE A 555 39.26 24.68 -8.57
C ILE A 555 40.17 25.84 -8.13
N ASP A 556 40.23 26.94 -8.87
CA ASP A 556 41.09 28.07 -8.52
C ASP A 556 40.60 28.84 -7.28
N ALA A 557 39.27 28.89 -7.04
CA ALA A 557 38.68 29.41 -5.82
C ALA A 557 39.03 28.54 -4.60
N ALA A 558 38.90 27.21 -4.71
CA ALA A 558 39.33 26.26 -3.68
C ALA A 558 40.84 26.39 -3.41
N ARG A 559 41.67 26.45 -4.47
CA ARG A 559 43.13 26.60 -4.38
C ARG A 559 43.53 27.93 -3.73
N ALA A 560 42.83 29.01 -4.04
CA ALA A 560 43.05 30.31 -3.40
C ALA A 560 42.72 30.24 -1.90
N PHE A 561 41.58 29.66 -1.53
CA PHE A 561 41.15 29.54 -0.14
C PHE A 561 42.09 28.66 0.71
N ILE A 562 42.53 27.52 0.18
CA ILE A 562 43.49 26.64 0.86
C ILE A 562 44.84 27.35 1.03
N ARG A 563 45.34 28.09 0.03
CA ARG A 563 46.60 28.84 0.16
C ARG A 563 46.53 29.96 1.20
N SER A 564 45.40 30.67 1.32
CA SER A 564 45.25 31.74 2.32
C SER A 564 45.05 31.22 3.75
N HIS A 565 44.52 30.01 3.92
CA HIS A 565 44.19 29.41 5.22
C HIS A 565 44.95 28.11 5.51
N GLY A 566 46.08 27.86 4.85
CA GLY A 566 46.77 26.55 4.88
C GLY A 566 47.33 26.11 6.23
N ALA A 567 47.31 26.98 7.25
CA ALA A 567 47.61 26.62 8.64
C ALA A 567 46.42 25.96 9.37
N ASP A 568 45.18 26.20 8.90
CA ASP A 568 43.94 25.72 9.52
C ASP A 568 43.28 24.56 8.76
N VAL A 569 43.72 24.30 7.53
CA VAL A 569 43.11 23.34 6.60
C VAL A 569 44.02 22.12 6.40
N ARG A 570 43.46 20.91 6.46
CA ARG A 570 44.24 19.67 6.35
C ARG A 570 44.81 19.47 4.93
N GLY A 571 46.06 19.03 4.86
CA GLY A 571 46.77 18.81 3.58
C GLY A 571 46.13 17.79 2.63
N ALA A 572 45.27 16.88 3.14
CA ALA A 572 44.55 15.90 2.32
C ALA A 572 43.64 16.57 1.26
N LEU A 573 43.02 17.71 1.60
CA LEU A 573 42.18 18.48 0.68
C LEU A 573 42.97 19.05 -0.51
N GLY A 574 44.29 19.21 -0.37
CA GLY A 574 45.17 19.54 -1.48
C GLY A 574 45.31 18.38 -2.49
N ALA A 575 45.36 17.14 -2.02
CA ALA A 575 45.43 15.96 -2.89
C ALA A 575 44.11 15.74 -3.66
N ASP A 576 42.96 15.94 -2.99
CA ASP A 576 41.64 15.89 -3.62
C ASP A 576 41.50 16.98 -4.72
N LEU A 577 42.02 18.18 -4.47
CA LEU A 577 42.01 19.28 -5.44
C LEU A 577 42.92 19.04 -6.65
N GLU A 578 44.08 18.41 -6.45
CA GLU A 578 44.94 17.99 -7.57
C GLU A 578 44.33 16.82 -8.37
N ALA A 579 43.56 15.93 -7.73
CA ALA A 579 42.75 14.93 -8.44
C ALA A 579 41.61 15.56 -9.27
N ALA A 580 40.99 16.63 -8.77
CA ALA A 580 40.04 17.44 -9.54
C ALA A 580 40.72 18.12 -10.74
N GLN A 581 41.90 18.71 -10.55
CA GLN A 581 42.70 19.31 -11.62
C GLN A 581 43.11 18.27 -12.68
N GLY A 582 43.47 17.05 -12.26
CA GLY A 582 43.76 15.93 -13.15
C GLY A 582 42.53 15.49 -13.97
N SER A 583 41.36 15.42 -13.34
CA SER A 583 40.09 15.13 -14.04
C SER A 583 39.74 16.21 -15.07
N LEU A 584 39.95 17.49 -14.71
CA LEU A 584 39.74 18.61 -15.62
C LEU A 584 40.74 18.63 -16.79
N GLN A 585 41.98 18.21 -16.55
CA GLN A 585 42.95 18.07 -17.64
C GLN A 585 42.55 16.95 -18.60
N GLN A 586 42.12 15.79 -18.09
CA GLN A 586 41.58 14.71 -18.92
C GLN A 586 40.36 15.16 -19.75
N ALA A 587 39.50 16.02 -19.20
CA ALA A 587 38.38 16.61 -19.96
C ALA A 587 38.87 17.45 -21.15
N ARG A 588 39.91 18.27 -20.95
CA ARG A 588 40.54 19.07 -22.00
C ARG A 588 41.26 18.21 -23.03
N ASP A 589 41.98 17.18 -22.59
CA ASP A 589 42.66 16.23 -23.47
C ASP A 589 41.66 15.47 -24.35
N GLN A 590 40.46 15.17 -23.81
CA GLN A 590 39.37 14.55 -24.58
C GLN A 590 38.78 15.51 -25.63
N LEU A 591 38.74 16.82 -25.37
CA LEU A 591 38.34 17.83 -26.36
C LEU A 591 39.42 18.14 -27.41
N ALA A 592 40.69 17.83 -27.11
CA ALA A 592 41.82 18.04 -28.02
C ALA A 592 42.02 16.91 -29.04
N GLN A 593 41.27 15.80 -28.94
CA GLN A 593 41.33 14.69 -29.90
C GLN A 593 40.72 15.07 -31.25
N SER A 594 41.17 14.43 -32.33
CA SER A 594 40.65 14.66 -33.69
C SER A 594 39.17 14.31 -33.84
N ARG A 595 38.67 13.39 -33.01
CA ARG A 595 37.25 13.09 -32.79
C ARG A 595 36.99 13.09 -31.28
N PRO A 596 36.53 14.21 -30.70
CA PRO A 596 36.29 14.31 -29.26
C PRO A 596 35.18 13.39 -28.76
N ASP A 597 35.27 12.99 -27.49
CA ASP A 597 34.16 12.41 -26.74
C ASP A 597 33.62 13.50 -25.80
N TYR A 598 32.69 14.31 -26.30
CA TYR A 598 32.14 15.43 -25.55
C TYR A 598 31.35 14.97 -24.32
N VAL A 599 30.77 13.76 -24.32
CA VAL A 599 30.02 13.21 -23.18
C VAL A 599 30.98 12.85 -22.05
N GLN A 600 32.08 12.17 -22.37
CA GLN A 600 33.11 11.86 -21.38
C GLN A 600 33.84 13.13 -20.90
N ALA A 601 34.10 14.10 -21.78
CA ALA A 601 34.67 15.39 -21.40
C ALA A 601 33.76 16.17 -20.42
N LEU A 602 32.47 16.29 -20.72
CA LEU A 602 31.47 16.92 -19.86
C LEU A 602 31.41 16.22 -18.49
N LYS A 603 31.34 14.88 -18.48
CA LYS A 603 31.30 14.08 -17.25
C LYS A 603 32.54 14.28 -16.36
N LEU A 604 33.74 14.35 -16.97
CA LEU A 604 34.99 14.64 -16.27
C LEU A 604 35.02 16.06 -15.69
N ALA A 605 34.52 17.04 -16.45
CA ALA A 605 34.42 18.44 -16.00
C ALA A 605 33.43 18.59 -14.83
N MET A 606 32.23 18.02 -14.93
CA MET A 606 31.24 18.01 -13.83
C MET A 606 31.78 17.34 -12.56
N ASN A 607 32.56 16.25 -12.72
CA ASN A 607 33.19 15.58 -11.58
C ASN A 607 34.28 16.44 -10.94
N ALA A 608 35.13 17.08 -11.75
CA ALA A 608 36.16 18.01 -11.27
C ALA A 608 35.54 19.21 -10.53
N ASN A 609 34.49 19.80 -11.11
CA ASN A 609 33.71 20.89 -10.51
C ASN A 609 33.17 20.48 -9.13
N LYS A 610 32.42 19.37 -9.09
CA LYS A 610 31.88 18.82 -7.84
C LYS A 610 32.95 18.59 -6.77
N THR A 611 34.10 18.02 -7.13
CA THR A 611 35.19 17.78 -6.19
C THR A 611 35.78 19.08 -5.65
N ALA A 612 35.91 20.12 -6.48
CA ALA A 612 36.39 21.43 -6.05
C ALA A 612 35.42 22.12 -5.07
N ASP A 613 34.12 22.05 -5.34
CA ASP A 613 33.07 22.52 -4.42
C ASP A 613 33.11 21.79 -3.07
N ASP A 614 33.14 20.45 -3.09
CA ASP A 614 33.20 19.62 -1.88
C ASP A 614 34.47 19.94 -1.06
N VAL A 615 35.60 20.21 -1.72
CA VAL A 615 36.86 20.65 -1.09
C VAL A 615 36.76 22.05 -0.49
N LEU A 616 36.19 23.02 -1.21
CA LEU A 616 36.02 24.40 -0.74
C LEU A 616 35.10 24.48 0.49
N VAL A 617 34.01 23.71 0.49
CA VAL A 617 33.09 23.62 1.65
C VAL A 617 33.80 23.03 2.87
N GLN A 618 34.57 21.95 2.69
CA GLN A 618 35.33 21.34 3.80
C GLN A 618 36.42 22.27 4.33
N ALA A 619 37.19 22.92 3.45
CA ALA A 619 38.24 23.87 3.85
C ALA A 619 37.66 25.06 4.64
N ARG A 620 36.50 25.59 4.25
CA ARG A 620 35.78 26.63 5.01
C ARG A 620 35.37 26.14 6.40
N SER A 621 34.76 24.96 6.48
CA SER A 621 34.34 24.34 7.75
C SER A 621 35.51 24.11 8.72
N GLU A 622 36.67 23.68 8.20
CA GLU A 622 37.90 23.50 8.98
C GLU A 622 38.47 24.83 9.49
N HIS A 623 38.59 25.84 8.62
CA HIS A 623 39.05 27.17 9.03
C HIS A 623 38.11 27.82 10.07
N GLU A 624 36.79 27.73 9.89
CA GLU A 624 35.84 28.21 10.90
C GLU A 624 35.95 27.43 12.24
N ALA A 625 36.27 26.14 12.19
CA ALA A 625 36.50 25.35 13.41
C ALA A 625 37.77 25.80 14.14
N ALA A 626 38.85 26.10 13.41
CA ALA A 626 40.07 26.67 13.97
C ALA A 626 39.82 28.07 14.58
N GLU A 627 39.07 28.94 13.88
CA GLU A 627 38.66 30.25 14.43
C GLU A 627 37.85 30.13 15.71
N ARG A 628 36.87 29.22 15.77
CA ARG A 628 36.11 28.94 17.01
C ARG A 628 37.02 28.47 18.15
N GLN A 629 38.06 27.67 17.87
CA GLN A 629 39.06 27.29 18.87
C GLN A 629 39.93 28.48 19.31
N ARG A 630 40.33 29.37 18.40
CA ARG A 630 41.11 30.59 18.73
C ARG A 630 40.32 31.51 19.65
N GLN A 631 39.04 31.75 19.34
CA GLN A 631 38.12 32.54 20.17
C GLN A 631 37.89 31.90 21.55
N ARG A 632 37.78 30.57 21.63
CA ARG A 632 37.71 29.83 22.91
C ARG A 632 38.99 29.98 23.71
N ALA A 633 40.17 29.83 23.10
CA ALA A 633 41.46 30.00 23.77
C ALA A 633 41.63 31.43 24.31
N GLU A 634 41.26 32.45 23.53
CA GLU A 634 41.35 33.84 23.97
C GLU A 634 40.39 34.15 25.13
N SER A 635 39.19 33.55 25.11
CA SER A 635 38.21 33.70 26.19
C SER A 635 38.65 32.97 27.47
N ALA A 636 39.15 31.73 27.35
CA ALA A 636 39.74 31.00 28.47
C ALA A 636 40.97 31.70 29.05
N ARG A 637 41.75 32.43 28.21
CA ARG A 637 42.86 33.27 28.66
C ARG A 637 42.35 34.43 29.53
N ARG A 638 41.35 35.16 29.06
CA ARG A 638 40.73 36.26 29.83
C ARG A 638 40.06 35.79 31.12
N GLU A 639 39.53 34.56 31.16
CA GLU A 639 38.98 33.99 32.40
C GLU A 639 40.10 33.64 33.38
N SER A 640 41.04 32.78 32.97
CA SER A 640 42.16 32.35 33.82
C SER A 640 43.02 33.51 34.33
N GLU A 641 43.26 34.56 33.53
CA GLU A 641 43.94 35.78 33.97
C GLU A 641 43.16 36.50 35.09
N ARG A 642 41.83 36.60 34.99
CA ARG A 642 40.98 37.19 36.03
C ARG A 642 40.95 36.33 37.29
N SER A 643 40.72 35.03 37.17
CA SER A 643 40.68 34.09 38.30
C SER A 643 42.02 34.05 39.04
N VAL A 644 43.15 34.03 38.32
CA VAL A 644 44.49 34.11 38.91
C VAL A 644 44.74 35.45 39.61
N SER A 645 44.30 36.58 39.05
CA SER A 645 44.43 37.89 39.73
C SER A 645 43.57 37.97 41.00
N ALA A 646 42.30 37.56 40.92
CA ALA A 646 41.39 37.58 42.06
C ALA A 646 41.84 36.64 43.19
N ALA A 647 42.33 35.44 42.86
CA ALA A 647 42.95 34.52 43.81
C ALA A 647 44.21 35.12 44.44
N ARG A 648 45.05 35.80 43.64
CA ARG A 648 46.26 36.46 44.11
C ARG A 648 45.97 37.62 45.07
N GLU A 649 45.14 38.57 44.66
CA GLU A 649 44.76 39.74 45.47
C GLU A 649 44.20 39.30 46.82
N TYR A 650 43.24 38.37 46.83
CA TYR A 650 42.66 37.86 48.07
C TYR A 650 43.70 37.17 48.97
N ILE A 651 44.63 36.40 48.41
CA ILE A 651 45.70 35.70 49.15
C ILE A 651 46.78 36.68 49.65
N GLU A 652 47.05 37.78 48.95
CA GLU A 652 47.96 38.83 49.38
C GLU A 652 47.35 39.65 50.54
N ASP A 653 46.10 40.09 50.41
CA ASP A 653 45.35 40.81 51.46
C ASP A 653 45.20 39.97 52.74
N HIS A 654 44.90 38.67 52.60
CA HIS A 654 44.76 37.73 53.71
C HIS A 654 46.04 36.93 53.98
N SER A 655 47.21 37.43 53.58
CA SER A 655 48.48 36.66 53.59
C SER A 655 48.91 36.08 54.94
N ARG A 656 48.45 36.65 56.06
CA ARG A 656 48.65 36.12 57.42
C ARG A 656 47.75 34.93 57.75
N ASP A 657 46.56 34.88 57.17
CA ASP A 657 45.53 33.88 57.46
C ASP A 657 45.48 32.77 56.39
N ALA A 658 45.78 33.11 55.12
CA ALA A 658 45.78 32.18 54.00
C ALA A 658 46.85 31.08 54.18
N GLY A 659 46.41 29.83 54.16
CA GLY A 659 47.22 28.64 54.42
C GLY A 659 48.19 28.29 53.30
N GLY A 660 49.09 27.35 53.60
CA GLY A 660 50.10 26.88 52.64
C GLY A 660 49.51 26.16 51.43
N GLU A 661 48.30 25.61 51.53
CA GLU A 661 47.60 24.97 50.42
C GLU A 661 47.13 25.99 49.38
N ALA A 662 46.42 27.04 49.80
CA ALA A 662 46.00 28.14 48.92
C ALA A 662 47.19 28.77 48.16
N LYS A 663 48.30 29.01 48.87
CA LYS A 663 49.54 29.56 48.29
C LYS A 663 50.19 28.63 47.27
N ARG A 664 50.18 27.30 47.50
CA ARG A 664 50.65 26.32 46.51
C ARG A 664 49.73 26.24 45.29
N GLY A 665 48.41 26.19 45.50
CA GLY A 665 47.42 26.17 44.42
C GLY A 665 47.53 27.39 43.50
N LEU A 666 47.71 28.59 44.06
CA LEU A 666 47.98 29.80 43.27
C LEU A 666 49.29 29.70 42.48
N GLY A 667 50.34 29.12 43.06
CA GLY A 667 51.62 28.87 42.37
C GLY A 667 51.52 27.83 41.24
N GLU A 668 50.62 26.86 41.36
CA GLU A 668 50.31 25.88 40.30
C GLU A 668 49.47 26.52 39.19
N ALA A 669 48.43 27.28 39.55
CA ALA A 669 47.60 28.02 38.61
C ALA A 669 48.42 29.01 37.77
N ARG A 670 49.33 29.77 38.40
CA ARG A 670 50.25 30.69 37.71
C ARG A 670 51.18 29.97 36.73
N ARG A 671 51.75 28.82 37.12
CA ARG A 671 52.61 28.01 36.24
C ARG A 671 51.84 27.41 35.07
N ALA A 672 50.58 27.00 35.28
CA ALA A 672 49.72 26.53 34.20
C ALA A 672 49.37 27.65 33.20
N LEU A 673 49.07 28.86 33.70
CA LEU A 673 48.83 30.04 32.85
C LEU A 673 50.09 30.42 32.05
N GLU A 674 51.25 30.48 32.71
CA GLU A 674 52.53 30.77 32.05
C GLU A 674 52.89 29.73 30.98
N ALA A 675 52.71 28.44 31.28
CA ALA A 675 52.87 27.37 30.30
C ALA A 675 51.89 27.51 29.11
N ALA A 676 50.63 27.91 29.37
CA ALA A 676 49.65 28.15 28.31
C ALA A 676 49.98 29.36 27.42
N LEU A 677 50.70 30.35 27.93
CA LEU A 677 51.14 31.50 27.12
C LEU A 677 52.30 31.15 26.19
N GLY A 678 53.12 30.15 26.54
CA GLY A 678 54.20 29.60 25.71
C GLY A 678 53.78 28.45 24.78
N GLU A 679 52.57 27.91 24.91
CA GLU A 679 52.11 26.77 24.11
C GLU A 679 51.59 27.19 22.73
N LEU A 680 52.04 26.48 21.70
CA LEU A 680 51.67 26.72 20.29
C LEU A 680 50.49 25.85 19.87
N ASP A 681 50.35 24.63 20.42
CA ASP A 681 49.19 23.81 20.14
C ASP A 681 47.93 24.38 20.82
N LEU A 682 46.93 24.71 20.01
CA LEU A 682 45.76 25.45 20.46
C LEU A 682 44.89 24.64 21.43
N ALA A 683 44.80 23.31 21.23
CA ALA A 683 44.04 22.43 22.11
C ALA A 683 44.69 22.29 23.49
N ARG A 684 46.01 22.05 23.52
CA ARG A 684 46.82 22.00 24.75
C ARG A 684 46.86 23.34 25.47
N ARG A 685 46.92 24.45 24.73
CA ARG A 685 46.79 25.81 25.26
C ARG A 685 45.46 26.00 25.98
N ILE A 686 44.33 25.65 25.35
CA ILE A 686 43.01 25.71 26.00
C ILE A 686 42.99 24.87 27.29
N ALA A 687 43.51 23.64 27.24
CA ALA A 687 43.54 22.75 28.40
C ALA A 687 44.36 23.32 29.58
N LEU A 688 45.50 23.95 29.30
CA LEU A 688 46.34 24.62 30.31
C LEU A 688 45.68 25.89 30.88
N LEU A 689 44.97 26.67 30.06
CA LEU A 689 44.20 27.83 30.53
C LEU A 689 43.05 27.41 31.45
N GLU A 690 42.28 26.38 31.07
CA GLU A 690 41.23 25.83 31.92
C GLU A 690 41.79 25.17 33.21
N GLN A 691 43.01 24.62 33.17
CA GLN A 691 43.70 24.13 34.37
C GLN A 691 44.11 25.30 35.29
N ALA A 692 44.62 26.39 34.72
CA ALA A 692 44.99 27.59 35.47
C ALA A 692 43.77 28.21 36.17
N ASP A 693 42.66 28.35 35.44
CA ASP A 693 41.38 28.86 35.94
C ASP A 693 40.86 28.03 37.14
N ARG A 694 40.65 26.72 36.94
CA ARG A 694 40.21 25.80 38.02
C ARG A 694 41.17 25.77 39.21
N GLY A 695 42.47 25.89 38.97
CA GLY A 695 43.49 25.95 40.02
C GLY A 695 43.42 27.25 40.84
N ALA A 696 43.15 28.38 40.19
CA ALA A 696 43.00 29.67 40.84
C ALA A 696 41.72 29.72 41.69
N ASP A 697 40.59 29.23 41.16
CA ASP A 697 39.33 29.12 41.91
C ASP A 697 39.47 28.23 43.14
N ALA A 698 40.14 27.08 43.00
CA ALA A 698 40.42 26.19 44.14
C ALA A 698 41.30 26.87 45.19
N ALA A 699 42.32 27.62 44.77
CA ALA A 699 43.19 28.39 45.66
C ALA A 699 42.44 29.50 46.41
N LEU A 700 41.60 30.27 45.71
CA LEU A 700 40.74 31.30 46.27
C LEU A 700 39.72 30.72 47.27
N ALA A 701 39.09 29.60 46.93
CA ALA A 701 38.16 28.91 47.82
C ALA A 701 38.85 28.37 49.09
N SER A 702 40.09 27.89 48.98
CA SER A 702 40.88 27.46 50.14
C SER A 702 41.28 28.67 51.01
N ALA A 703 41.75 29.76 50.41
CA ALA A 703 42.08 31.00 51.12
C ALA A 703 40.89 31.60 51.87
N ARG A 704 39.68 31.54 51.30
CA ARG A 704 38.43 31.97 51.97
C ARG A 704 38.13 31.14 53.21
N ARG A 705 38.21 29.81 53.12
CA ARG A 705 38.02 28.91 54.28
C ARG A 705 39.05 29.18 55.38
N ASP A 706 40.31 29.38 55.01
CA ASP A 706 41.40 29.68 55.94
C ASP A 706 41.16 31.03 56.67
N ALA A 707 40.75 32.08 55.93
CA ALA A 707 40.42 33.38 56.49
C ALA A 707 39.19 33.34 57.43
N GLU A 708 38.14 32.61 57.06
CA GLU A 708 36.95 32.40 57.91
C GLU A 708 37.27 31.60 59.18
N GLU A 709 38.18 30.63 59.11
CA GLU A 709 38.65 29.87 60.28
C GLU A 709 39.56 30.73 61.18
N ALA A 710 40.45 31.54 60.61
CA ALA A 710 41.26 32.50 61.34
C ALA A 710 40.39 33.55 62.06
N ASP A 711 39.36 34.09 61.39
CA ASP A 711 38.44 35.04 62.02
C ASP A 711 37.57 34.38 63.11
N ARG A 712 37.11 33.13 62.90
CA ARG A 712 36.47 32.34 63.98
C ARG A 712 37.37 32.17 65.19
N ARG A 713 38.67 31.90 65.01
CA ARG A 713 39.65 31.80 66.11
C ARG A 713 39.87 33.14 66.81
N ARG A 714 39.95 34.26 66.08
CA ARG A 714 40.03 35.62 66.64
C ARG A 714 38.78 35.96 67.47
N ARG A 715 37.58 35.66 66.96
CA ARG A 715 36.32 35.88 67.69
C ARG A 715 36.18 34.97 68.92
N ALA A 716 36.63 33.72 68.84
CA ALA A 716 36.63 32.79 69.96
C ALA A 716 37.54 33.26 71.11
N THR A 717 38.76 33.69 70.80
CA THR A 717 39.67 34.29 71.80
C THR A 717 39.13 35.61 72.38
N THR A 718 38.46 36.43 71.57
CA THR A 718 37.81 37.67 72.05
C THR A 718 36.62 37.38 72.99
N ARG A 719 35.81 36.35 72.71
CA ARG A 719 34.68 35.95 73.59
C ARG A 719 35.12 35.39 74.93
N ILE A 720 36.26 34.69 75.00
CA ILE A 720 36.81 34.19 76.28
C ILE A 720 37.23 35.34 77.21
N ALA A 721 37.55 36.52 76.66
CA ALA A 721 37.88 37.71 77.45
C ALA A 721 36.66 38.50 77.97
N THR A 722 35.44 38.27 77.45
CA THR A 722 34.27 39.12 77.76
C THR A 722 32.93 38.36 77.78
N SER A 723 32.60 37.65 78.87
CA SER A 723 31.25 37.68 79.46
C SER A 723 31.16 37.06 80.86
N PRO A 724 30.30 37.60 81.76
CA PRO A 724 30.18 37.16 83.14
C PRO A 724 29.19 36.00 83.33
N THR A 725 29.33 35.33 84.47
CA THR A 725 28.46 34.26 84.99
C THR A 725 27.07 34.75 85.40
N ILE A 726 26.14 33.78 85.53
CA ILE A 726 24.71 33.81 85.93
C ILE A 726 23.80 33.52 84.71
N GLY A 727 22.89 32.55 84.72
CA GLY A 727 22.51 31.58 85.76
C GLY A 727 21.00 31.34 85.75
N TRP A 728 20.58 30.08 85.99
CA TRP A 728 19.19 29.58 85.98
C TRP A 728 18.54 29.41 84.59
N GLY A 729 17.65 28.41 84.50
CA GLY A 729 16.82 28.12 83.30
C GLY A 729 15.40 27.72 83.71
N THR A 730 14.52 27.46 82.75
CA THR A 730 13.24 26.74 82.95
C THR A 730 12.60 26.30 81.63
N ARG A 731 11.39 25.71 81.69
CA ARG A 731 10.82 24.75 80.73
C ARG A 731 9.92 25.35 79.63
N SER A 732 9.82 24.55 78.55
CA SER A 732 8.61 24.14 77.80
C SER A 732 7.80 25.09 76.90
N SER A 733 7.49 24.53 75.72
CA SER A 733 6.26 24.64 74.90
C SER A 733 5.88 25.98 74.25
N SER A 734 5.87 26.02 72.91
CA SER A 734 4.63 25.95 72.09
C SER A 734 4.91 26.17 70.59
N SER A 735 4.17 25.49 69.71
CA SER A 735 4.03 25.83 68.27
C SER A 735 2.91 26.87 68.11
N PRO A 736 2.82 27.68 67.04
CA PRO A 736 2.17 27.18 65.82
C PRO A 736 2.50 27.86 64.45
N SER A 737 2.30 27.12 63.34
CA SER A 737 1.85 27.65 62.02
C SER A 737 2.84 28.55 61.21
N SER A 738 2.75 28.77 59.88
CA SER A 738 1.91 28.23 58.79
C SER A 738 2.52 28.55 57.39
N ARG A 739 2.18 27.72 56.37
CA ARG A 739 2.09 28.05 54.90
C ARG A 739 3.42 28.50 54.22
N THR A 740 3.67 28.34 52.91
CA THR A 740 2.85 28.15 51.68
C THR A 740 3.54 27.12 50.73
N ARG A 741 2.82 26.27 49.97
CA ARG A 741 2.52 26.39 48.51
C ARG A 741 3.75 26.68 47.58
N SER A 742 3.92 26.03 46.41
CA SER A 742 2.98 25.24 45.59
C SER A 742 3.62 24.38 44.48
N SER A 743 2.89 23.33 44.03
CA SER A 743 2.70 22.81 42.64
C SER A 743 3.91 22.42 41.76
N GLY A 744 3.93 21.30 41.01
CA GLY A 744 3.00 20.17 40.80
C GLY A 744 3.82 18.95 40.29
N GLY A 745 3.34 17.70 40.11
CA GLY A 745 2.01 17.22 39.69
C GLY A 745 1.89 17.33 38.15
N PHE A 746 1.57 16.31 37.34
CA PHE A 746 1.15 14.90 37.48
C PHE A 746 1.85 14.04 36.36
N SER A 747 1.60 12.76 36.01
CA SER A 747 0.47 11.84 36.26
C SER A 747 0.86 10.33 36.13
N SER A 748 -0.10 9.47 36.48
CA SER A 748 -0.35 8.08 36.04
C SER A 748 -0.35 7.86 34.51
N GLY A 749 -0.23 6.65 33.93
CA GLY A 749 -0.42 5.29 34.46
C GLY A 749 -1.64 4.61 33.79
N GLY A 750 -1.55 3.35 33.33
CA GLY A 750 -2.70 2.65 32.73
C GLY A 750 -2.37 1.48 31.78
N SER A 751 -2.51 0.26 32.31
CA SER A 751 -2.60 -1.06 31.65
C SER A 751 -3.25 -1.17 30.25
N SER A 752 -2.78 -2.12 29.42
CA SER A 752 -3.60 -3.27 28.96
C SER A 752 -2.83 -4.32 28.13
N ARG A 753 -3.33 -5.58 28.21
CA ARG A 753 -3.36 -6.71 27.23
C ARG A 753 -2.57 -6.54 25.92
N GLY A 754 -1.88 -7.55 25.37
CA GLY A 754 -2.02 -9.00 25.56
C GLY A 754 -2.57 -9.65 24.28
N GLY A 755 -1.68 -10.23 23.47
CA GLY A 755 -1.99 -10.95 22.23
C GLY A 755 -0.68 -11.42 21.59
N GLY A 756 -0.61 -12.70 21.19
CA GLY A 756 0.60 -13.28 20.61
C GLY A 756 0.27 -14.10 19.37
N SER A 757 1.22 -14.17 18.44
CA SER A 757 1.09 -14.94 17.21
C SER A 757 2.36 -15.74 16.91
N VAL A 758 2.10 -16.99 16.56
CA VAL A 758 2.98 -18.10 16.22
C VAL A 758 4.10 -17.73 15.24
N SER A 759 5.32 -18.21 15.50
CA SER A 759 6.41 -18.23 14.50
C SER A 759 6.31 -19.52 13.67
N TRP A 760 5.98 -19.40 12.38
CA TRP A 760 6.22 -20.45 11.37
C TRP A 760 7.34 -19.99 10.44
N GLY A 761 8.37 -20.81 10.30
CA GLY A 761 9.39 -20.59 9.27
C GLY A 761 8.98 -21.23 7.96
N SER A 762 9.16 -20.53 6.84
CA SER A 762 9.15 -21.11 5.51
C SER A 762 10.18 -20.43 4.61
N SER A 763 10.67 -21.17 3.62
CA SER A 763 11.77 -20.82 2.74
C SER A 763 11.31 -20.62 1.30
N SER A 764 11.76 -19.55 0.65
CA SER A 764 11.85 -19.39 -0.82
C SER A 764 12.69 -18.12 -1.07
N ARG A 765 13.71 -18.04 -1.95
CA ARG A 765 13.87 -18.42 -3.37
C ARG A 765 12.89 -17.69 -4.33
N GLY A 766 13.44 -16.75 -5.11
CA GLY A 766 12.92 -16.37 -6.42
C GLY A 766 12.83 -14.86 -6.67
N GLY A 767 13.19 -14.42 -7.88
CA GLY A 767 12.79 -13.12 -8.43
C GLY A 767 13.73 -11.94 -8.13
N GLY A 768 14.81 -11.81 -8.91
CA GLY A 768 15.53 -10.53 -9.01
C GLY A 768 14.95 -9.68 -10.14
N SER A 769 14.66 -8.41 -9.89
CA SER A 769 14.39 -7.41 -10.92
C SER A 769 15.57 -6.45 -11.04
N VAL A 770 16.11 -6.34 -12.25
CA VAL A 770 17.23 -5.43 -12.57
C VAL A 770 16.64 -4.10 -13.02
N SER A 771 16.93 -3.01 -12.30
CA SER A 771 16.64 -1.65 -12.75
C SER A 771 17.89 -0.77 -12.67
N ALA A 772 18.53 -0.59 -13.82
CA ALA A 772 19.60 0.39 -13.97
C ALA A 772 18.97 1.78 -14.22
N GLY A 773 19.06 2.66 -13.22
CA GLY A 773 18.54 4.03 -13.30
C GLY A 773 18.25 4.58 -11.91
N ARG A 774 18.74 5.78 -11.60
CA ARG A 774 18.45 6.45 -10.32
C ARG A 774 17.01 6.98 -10.31
N SER A 775 16.03 6.12 -10.04
CA SER A 775 14.66 6.58 -9.73
C SER A 775 14.53 6.92 -8.24
N SER A 776 13.94 8.07 -7.95
CA SER A 776 13.65 8.57 -6.59
C SER A 776 12.39 7.93 -5.95
N ARG A 777 11.72 7.06 -6.71
CA ARG A 777 10.43 6.41 -6.41
C ARG A 777 10.58 5.12 -5.61
N GLY A 778 9.55 4.73 -4.87
CA GLY A 778 9.40 3.41 -4.26
C GLY A 778 8.03 2.79 -4.56
N GLY A 779 7.86 1.52 -4.21
CA GLY A 779 6.65 0.74 -4.50
C GLY A 779 6.71 -0.07 -5.81
N GLY A 780 5.55 -0.63 -6.19
CA GLY A 780 5.38 -1.60 -7.29
C GLY A 780 3.97 -2.20 -7.30
N SER A 781 3.74 -3.24 -8.12
CA SER A 781 2.47 -3.98 -8.20
C SER A 781 2.57 -5.48 -7.93
N VAL A 782 1.42 -6.10 -7.62
CA VAL A 782 1.20 -7.55 -7.48
C VAL A 782 -0.06 -7.96 -8.24
N GLY A 783 -0.06 -9.15 -8.85
CA GLY A 783 -1.28 -9.83 -9.29
C GLY A 783 -2.01 -10.47 -8.11
N TRP A 784 -3.33 -10.69 -8.22
CA TRP A 784 -4.16 -11.26 -7.15
C TRP A 784 -5.12 -12.35 -7.63
#